data_AF-A0A925NHK6-F1
#
_entry.id   AF-A0A925NHK6-F1
#
_cell.length_a   1.000
_cell.length_b   1.000
_cell.length_c   1.000
_cell.angle_alpha   90.00
_cell.angle_beta   90.00
_cell.angle_gamma   90.00
#
_symmetry.space_group_name_H-M   'P 1'
#
loop_
_entity.id
_entity.type
_entity.pdbx_description
1 polymer ?
#
loop_
_entity_poly.entity_id
_entity_poly.type
_entity_poly.pdbx_seq_one_letter_code
_entity_poly.pdbx_strand_id
1 'polypeptide(L)'
;MAIDSANIKDVQVEPEVATRGDATGTAGDLSRSVTASTEDWRNVFGAPRDSKSDSEFENELTFTALYSGENPAEKSAVTPGKAAELTRAFSAELAEKGILPALAEVSRTTTEVARVEPGVEKIEPAKLSALDKTTPPADGKVGTVSDQQIAAALNDKNMGRDIKRDVEPIDVTVGKNDTLWGIARKHLGKDATPNEIWRHVQEIARENGIKDPNKIGDGKKLRIPGHDKDGGYITKDAEGNKTTRGKDGSVTIENKDGSGYKRGADGKEERWDKDHPRKEDGKDKPIKETEEQRKEREEAERRAKDSPELTKERTTLLETAEKKFGKDSEEYRKFTEDMRKFEDRSKRGEVSQDEVAKTYKQIDRLLNADNAKIPEAQRKVLAENIMYHAGDPKNIDQGMYNTCNVSTLQEKLFTKNPSIAAEMITSTAIDGQWKAPDGKTIKIDPQSLEPRAESRTHPPADGNRSFATQVMNNVLVNDQIQRRNPPATYSQISRNPDGSALKDGDTGERLFDTKGREILDKGKPVRSPSVLSAEMSDAVTRLTGEKHFVISNGKTDADPRLAQVNSREDLDRTLKDMKTDGKLPAVILLDSNHPAFGGRGGDKPGWHVVSITGYDEKTGKVTISNQWGSKSDREISIDDLYKSTRDHTKDGTGTTTYQQASDNFNNNDQLEKDGGRTRSIIKDNTTGDMLYLTDRKSRDEAKRIEQEQEKMYNTKDWQQQGPAPRLSPNKMVPIR
;
A
#
# COMPACT_ATOMS: atom_id res chain seq x y z
N MET A 1 27.84 56.70 14.89
CA MET A 1 29.07 56.89 14.07
C MET A 1 28.69 56.80 12.60
N ALA A 2 29.62 57.09 11.69
CA ALA A 2 29.28 57.64 10.37
C ALA A 2 28.78 56.61 9.32
N ILE A 3 28.12 57.16 8.31
CA ILE A 3 27.87 56.58 6.98
C ILE A 3 29.21 56.52 6.23
N ASP A 4 29.39 55.58 5.30
CA ASP A 4 30.21 55.84 4.11
C ASP A 4 29.53 55.27 2.84
N SER A 5 29.63 56.02 1.75
CA SER A 5 28.94 55.80 0.47
C SER A 5 29.76 56.46 -0.65
N ALA A 6 30.50 55.66 -1.44
CA ALA A 6 31.37 56.16 -2.51
C ALA A 6 30.89 55.78 -3.92
N ASN A 7 31.02 56.69 -4.88
CA ASN A 7 30.50 56.56 -6.25
C ASN A 7 31.60 56.26 -7.29
N ILE A 8 31.33 55.34 -8.23
CA ILE A 8 31.75 55.40 -9.64
C ILE A 8 30.55 54.79 -10.42
N LYS A 9 29.72 55.47 -11.22
CA LYS A 9 29.80 56.51 -12.28
C LYS A 9 30.22 56.03 -13.69
N ASP A 10 29.25 56.22 -14.59
CA ASP A 10 29.35 56.59 -16.01
C ASP A 10 30.04 55.62 -17.02
N VAL A 11 29.23 54.81 -17.70
CA VAL A 11 29.39 54.54 -19.16
C VAL A 11 28.01 54.58 -19.83
N GLN A 12 27.88 55.41 -20.87
CA GLN A 12 26.81 55.41 -21.88
C GLN A 12 27.46 55.73 -23.25
N VAL A 13 26.64 55.77 -24.32
CA VAL A 13 26.97 55.94 -25.76
C VAL A 13 27.19 54.62 -26.51
N GLU A 14 26.63 54.37 -27.70
CA GLU A 14 25.38 54.79 -28.39
C GLU A 14 25.07 53.74 -29.50
N PRO A 15 23.88 53.72 -30.14
CA PRO A 15 23.53 52.75 -31.20
C PRO A 15 23.51 53.33 -32.63
N GLU A 16 24.21 52.68 -33.57
CA GLU A 16 24.09 52.87 -35.02
C GLU A 16 24.11 51.50 -35.76
N VAL A 17 23.76 51.36 -37.05
CA VAL A 17 22.54 51.72 -37.79
C VAL A 17 22.67 51.13 -39.22
N ALA A 18 21.61 50.47 -39.71
CA ALA A 18 21.25 50.16 -41.10
C ALA A 18 22.29 49.80 -42.20
N THR A 19 22.07 48.64 -42.84
CA THR A 19 21.98 48.48 -44.33
C THR A 19 21.22 47.15 -44.57
N ARG A 20 20.06 47.06 -45.23
CA ARG A 20 19.47 47.62 -46.48
C ARG A 20 19.71 46.70 -47.69
N GLY A 21 18.62 46.11 -48.22
CA GLY A 21 18.60 45.27 -49.41
C GLY A 21 17.18 44.71 -49.68
N ASP A 22 16.50 45.25 -50.69
CA ASP A 22 15.16 44.88 -51.15
C ASP A 22 15.19 43.62 -52.07
N ALA A 23 14.12 42.98 -52.56
CA ALA A 23 12.66 43.17 -52.55
C ALA A 23 11.98 41.75 -52.63
N THR A 24 10.74 41.44 -53.07
CA THR A 24 9.65 42.16 -53.76
C THR A 24 8.30 41.42 -53.58
N GLY A 25 7.18 42.14 -53.38
CA GLY A 25 5.80 41.63 -53.60
C GLY A 25 5.22 40.70 -52.51
N THR A 26 3.89 40.61 -52.30
CA THR A 26 2.76 41.39 -52.86
C THR A 26 1.61 41.45 -51.84
N ALA A 27 0.67 42.38 -52.01
CA ALA A 27 -0.35 42.71 -51.01
C ALA A 27 -1.47 41.66 -50.84
N GLY A 28 -2.06 41.62 -49.64
CA GLY A 28 -3.27 40.90 -49.26
C GLY A 28 -3.81 41.48 -47.95
N ASP A 29 -5.14 41.65 -47.83
CA ASP A 29 -5.72 42.70 -46.97
C ASP A 29 -6.24 42.26 -45.58
N LEU A 30 -6.56 43.27 -44.79
CA LEU A 30 -6.98 43.34 -43.38
C LEU A 30 -7.90 42.23 -42.82
N SER A 31 -7.43 41.70 -41.68
CA SER A 31 -8.17 41.38 -40.44
C SER A 31 -9.65 40.98 -40.49
N ARG A 32 -9.94 39.77 -39.96
CA ARG A 32 -11.18 39.53 -39.17
C ARG A 32 -10.89 38.71 -37.91
N SER A 33 -11.30 39.26 -36.77
CA SER A 33 -11.59 38.50 -35.56
C SER A 33 -12.90 37.72 -35.75
N VAL A 34 -13.07 36.63 -35.00
CA VAL A 34 -14.33 35.87 -34.95
C VAL A 34 -14.87 35.89 -33.53
N THR A 35 -15.78 36.83 -33.29
CA THR A 35 -16.78 36.73 -32.21
C THR A 35 -18.06 36.18 -32.84
N ALA A 36 -18.61 35.10 -32.28
CA ALA A 36 -19.89 34.52 -32.71
C ALA A 36 -20.94 34.68 -31.61
N SER A 37 -22.05 35.33 -31.94
CA SER A 37 -23.18 35.57 -31.03
C SER A 37 -24.50 35.29 -31.73
N THR A 38 -25.30 34.42 -31.12
CA THR A 38 -26.79 34.43 -31.07
C THR A 38 -27.61 34.72 -32.35
N GLU A 39 -28.43 33.72 -32.72
CA GLU A 39 -29.74 33.82 -33.39
C GLU A 39 -29.72 34.21 -34.90
N ASP A 40 -30.77 34.01 -35.73
CA ASP A 40 -32.19 33.66 -35.51
C ASP A 40 -32.81 32.93 -36.76
N TRP A 41 -34.08 32.48 -36.65
CA TRP A 41 -35.05 31.97 -37.66
C TRP A 41 -34.93 30.53 -38.23
N ARG A 42 -36.02 29.87 -38.68
CA ARG A 42 -37.40 29.65 -38.14
C ARG A 42 -38.25 28.79 -39.11
N ASN A 43 -39.39 28.28 -38.60
CA ASN A 43 -40.49 27.53 -39.26
C ASN A 43 -40.27 26.00 -39.26
N VAL A 44 -41.31 25.14 -39.12
CA VAL A 44 -42.67 25.21 -39.69
C VAL A 44 -43.76 24.64 -38.72
N PHE A 45 -44.82 25.44 -38.46
CA PHE A 45 -46.10 25.13 -37.73
C PHE A 45 -46.01 24.52 -36.30
N GLY A 46 -46.87 24.87 -35.33
CA GLY A 46 -48.00 25.80 -35.29
C GLY A 46 -48.41 26.17 -33.84
N ALA A 47 -49.35 27.11 -33.69
CA ALA A 47 -49.81 27.69 -32.41
C ALA A 47 -51.25 27.19 -32.06
N PRO A 48 -51.86 27.49 -30.88
CA PRO A 48 -51.48 28.50 -29.88
C PRO A 48 -51.56 28.10 -28.37
N ARG A 49 -51.28 29.11 -27.54
CA ARG A 49 -51.22 29.17 -26.06
C ARG A 49 -52.55 28.85 -25.35
N ASP A 50 -52.43 28.34 -24.12
CA ASP A 50 -52.84 29.00 -22.84
C ASP A 50 -52.39 28.12 -21.64
N SER A 51 -52.17 28.58 -20.40
CA SER A 51 -51.95 29.95 -19.86
C SER A 51 -51.36 29.91 -18.42
N LYS A 52 -50.41 30.82 -18.11
CA LYS A 52 -50.03 31.37 -16.77
C LYS A 52 -49.43 30.47 -15.65
N SER A 53 -48.71 31.20 -14.78
CA SER A 53 -48.41 30.99 -13.34
C SER A 53 -47.54 29.80 -12.86
N ASP A 54 -46.33 30.20 -12.44
CA ASP A 54 -45.75 29.96 -11.10
C ASP A 54 -45.24 28.55 -10.68
N SER A 55 -44.58 28.55 -9.50
CA SER A 55 -43.99 27.42 -8.75
C SER A 55 -42.72 26.72 -9.30
N GLU A 56 -41.60 27.07 -8.65
CA GLU A 56 -40.69 26.17 -7.92
C GLU A 56 -39.73 25.19 -8.63
N PHE A 57 -38.52 25.13 -8.05
CA PHE A 57 -37.50 24.09 -8.27
C PHE A 57 -37.92 22.82 -7.51
N GLU A 58 -38.08 21.70 -8.21
CA GLU A 58 -37.75 20.39 -7.65
C GLU A 58 -36.99 19.55 -8.68
N ASN A 59 -35.99 18.80 -8.19
CA ASN A 59 -35.12 17.93 -8.99
C ASN A 59 -35.02 16.56 -8.31
N GLU A 60 -36.17 15.94 -8.03
CA GLU A 60 -36.24 14.56 -7.53
C GLU A 60 -36.18 13.55 -8.69
N LEU A 61 -35.07 12.81 -8.78
CA LEU A 61 -34.85 11.79 -9.80
C LEU A 61 -35.31 10.41 -9.28
N THR A 62 -36.62 10.23 -9.14
CA THR A 62 -37.24 9.05 -8.48
C THR A 62 -37.09 7.77 -9.33
N PHE A 63 -36.13 6.91 -8.99
CA PHE A 63 -35.81 5.71 -9.77
C PHE A 63 -36.57 4.45 -9.29
N THR A 64 -37.90 4.42 -9.38
CA THR A 64 -38.70 3.21 -9.07
C THR A 64 -40.05 3.14 -9.81
N ALA A 65 -40.08 2.56 -11.01
CA ALA A 65 -41.28 1.89 -11.57
C ALA A 65 -40.95 1.15 -12.89
N LEU A 66 -40.87 -0.19 -12.88
CA LEU A 66 -41.10 -1.04 -14.07
C LEU A 66 -41.19 -2.54 -13.71
N TYR A 67 -42.25 -2.96 -12.99
CA TYR A 67 -42.81 -4.33 -13.07
C TYR A 67 -44.11 -4.51 -12.25
N SER A 68 -45.20 -3.90 -12.69
CA SER A 68 -46.59 -4.29 -12.36
C SER A 68 -47.60 -3.54 -13.24
N GLY A 69 -48.72 -4.18 -13.61
CA GLY A 69 -49.76 -3.62 -14.48
C GLY A 69 -49.80 -4.27 -15.86
N GLU A 70 -50.98 -4.70 -16.29
CA GLU A 70 -51.18 -5.56 -17.47
C GLU A 70 -51.93 -4.83 -18.60
N ASN A 71 -51.63 -5.18 -19.85
CA ASN A 71 -52.65 -5.20 -20.91
C ASN A 71 -52.27 -6.25 -22.00
N PRO A 72 -52.93 -7.42 -22.04
CA PRO A 72 -52.48 -8.57 -22.84
C PRO A 72 -53.00 -8.57 -24.29
N ALA A 73 -52.84 -7.46 -25.02
CA ALA A 73 -53.58 -7.22 -26.28
C ALA A 73 -52.78 -6.73 -27.51
N GLU A 74 -51.45 -6.93 -27.59
CA GLU A 74 -50.76 -6.90 -28.90
C GLU A 74 -49.42 -7.66 -28.88
N LYS A 75 -49.32 -8.76 -29.65
CA LYS A 75 -48.06 -9.52 -29.86
C LYS A 75 -47.57 -9.35 -31.30
N SER A 76 -46.95 -8.21 -31.60
CA SER A 76 -46.05 -8.13 -32.75
C SER A 76 -44.67 -8.70 -32.37
N ALA A 77 -44.13 -9.61 -33.19
CA ALA A 77 -42.85 -10.23 -32.90
C ALA A 77 -41.70 -9.26 -33.22
N VAL A 78 -40.97 -8.80 -32.20
CA VAL A 78 -39.71 -8.08 -32.39
C VAL A 78 -38.73 -9.03 -33.07
N THR A 79 -38.41 -8.75 -34.34
CA THR A 79 -37.48 -9.57 -35.11
C THR A 79 -36.06 -9.45 -34.54
N PRO A 80 -35.20 -10.48 -34.64
CA PRO A 80 -33.84 -10.44 -34.07
C PRO A 80 -33.00 -9.24 -34.53
N GLY A 81 -33.21 -8.77 -35.76
CA GLY A 81 -32.57 -7.55 -36.27
C GLY A 81 -32.96 -6.29 -35.50
N LYS A 82 -34.25 -6.12 -35.17
CA LYS A 82 -34.75 -4.92 -34.45
C LYS A 82 -34.39 -4.93 -32.96
N ALA A 83 -34.25 -6.12 -32.36
CA ALA A 83 -33.64 -6.25 -31.05
C ALA A 83 -32.15 -5.83 -31.07
N ALA A 84 -31.36 -6.32 -32.04
CA ALA A 84 -29.95 -5.95 -32.18
C ALA A 84 -29.74 -4.46 -32.50
N GLU A 85 -30.66 -3.84 -33.24
CA GLU A 85 -30.68 -2.40 -33.53
C GLU A 85 -30.90 -1.56 -32.25
N LEU A 86 -31.90 -1.92 -31.44
CA LEU A 86 -32.13 -1.31 -30.12
C LEU A 86 -30.92 -1.49 -29.18
N THR A 87 -30.31 -2.69 -29.14
CA THR A 87 -29.09 -2.93 -28.35
C THR A 87 -27.92 -2.04 -28.81
N ARG A 88 -27.77 -1.79 -30.12
CA ARG A 88 -26.73 -0.88 -30.63
C ARG A 88 -27.01 0.58 -30.26
N ALA A 89 -28.25 1.04 -30.42
CA ALA A 89 -28.64 2.41 -30.07
C ALA A 89 -28.37 2.69 -28.58
N PHE A 90 -28.82 1.79 -27.70
CA PHE A 90 -28.59 1.87 -26.26
C PHE A 90 -27.10 1.78 -25.89
N SER A 91 -26.33 0.92 -26.57
CA SER A 91 -24.88 0.82 -26.36
C SER A 91 -24.13 2.09 -26.80
N ALA A 92 -24.59 2.77 -27.86
CA ALA A 92 -24.03 4.04 -28.31
C ALA A 92 -24.33 5.17 -27.31
N GLU A 93 -25.57 5.24 -26.81
CA GLU A 93 -25.97 6.22 -25.78
C GLU A 93 -25.17 6.03 -24.47
N LEU A 94 -24.92 4.78 -24.07
CA LEU A 94 -24.06 4.46 -22.91
C LEU A 94 -22.56 4.71 -23.18
N ALA A 95 -22.13 4.73 -24.44
CA ALA A 95 -20.76 5.13 -24.81
C ALA A 95 -20.60 6.65 -24.73
N GLU A 96 -21.56 7.41 -25.30
CA GLU A 96 -21.59 8.87 -25.31
C GLU A 96 -21.68 9.45 -23.89
N LYS A 97 -22.41 8.78 -22.99
CA LYS A 97 -22.50 9.12 -21.56
C LYS A 97 -21.32 8.60 -20.71
N GLY A 98 -20.35 7.92 -21.31
CA GLY A 98 -19.15 7.42 -20.62
C GLY A 98 -19.36 6.26 -19.64
N ILE A 99 -20.50 5.56 -19.72
CA ILE A 99 -20.94 4.55 -18.73
C ILE A 99 -20.37 3.14 -19.03
N LEU A 100 -20.06 2.85 -20.30
CA LEU A 100 -19.56 1.52 -20.73
C LEU A 100 -18.37 0.95 -19.92
N PRO A 101 -17.35 1.73 -19.48
CA PRO A 101 -16.25 1.19 -18.67
C PRO A 101 -16.72 0.55 -17.35
N ALA A 102 -17.68 1.16 -16.66
CA ALA A 102 -18.18 0.67 -15.37
C ALA A 102 -18.98 -0.65 -15.52
N LEU A 103 -19.74 -0.81 -16.61
CA LEU A 103 -20.50 -2.04 -16.88
C LEU A 103 -19.60 -3.24 -17.18
N ALA A 104 -18.43 -3.02 -17.81
CA ALA A 104 -17.46 -4.08 -18.05
C ALA A 104 -16.87 -4.67 -16.75
N GLU A 105 -16.83 -3.89 -15.67
CA GLU A 105 -16.31 -4.29 -14.36
C GLU A 105 -17.37 -5.08 -13.56
N VAL A 106 -18.64 -4.68 -13.63
CA VAL A 106 -19.79 -5.43 -13.06
C VAL A 106 -20.01 -6.78 -13.77
N SER A 107 -19.77 -6.85 -15.09
CA SER A 107 -19.89 -8.11 -15.83
C SER A 107 -18.79 -9.12 -15.51
N ARG A 108 -17.62 -8.70 -15.00
CA ARG A 108 -16.56 -9.61 -14.54
C ARG A 108 -16.91 -10.26 -13.21
N THR A 109 -17.32 -9.46 -12.23
CA THR A 109 -17.65 -9.92 -10.86
C THR A 109 -18.86 -10.84 -10.79
N THR A 110 -19.80 -10.76 -11.75
CA THR A 110 -20.94 -11.68 -11.84
C THR A 110 -20.64 -13.03 -12.48
N THR A 111 -19.54 -13.17 -13.24
CA THR A 111 -19.23 -14.40 -13.98
C THR A 111 -18.54 -15.48 -13.12
N GLU A 112 -17.83 -15.10 -12.05
CA GLU A 112 -17.11 -16.06 -11.18
C GLU A 112 -18.01 -16.85 -10.21
N VAL A 113 -19.26 -16.44 -9.99
CA VAL A 113 -20.16 -17.06 -8.98
C VAL A 113 -20.86 -18.32 -9.51
N ALA A 114 -20.78 -18.60 -10.82
CA ALA A 114 -21.60 -19.60 -11.50
C ALA A 114 -20.90 -20.95 -11.76
N ARG A 115 -20.19 -21.52 -10.77
CA ARG A 115 -19.66 -22.90 -10.88
C ARG A 115 -19.51 -23.63 -9.54
N VAL A 116 -20.48 -24.49 -9.23
CA VAL A 116 -20.41 -25.50 -8.15
C VAL A 116 -20.97 -26.81 -8.69
N GLU A 117 -20.18 -27.87 -8.68
CA GLU A 117 -20.66 -29.23 -8.94
C GLU A 117 -21.01 -29.94 -7.61
N PRO A 118 -22.03 -30.80 -7.56
CA PRO A 118 -22.52 -31.37 -6.31
C PRO A 118 -21.82 -32.68 -5.94
N GLY A 119 -21.13 -32.71 -4.79
CA GLY A 119 -20.72 -33.98 -4.17
C GLY A 119 -19.67 -33.87 -3.08
N VAL A 120 -20.07 -34.07 -1.82
CA VAL A 120 -19.36 -34.79 -0.73
C VAL A 120 -20.35 -34.95 0.44
N GLU A 121 -20.08 -35.91 1.33
CA GLU A 121 -21.06 -36.53 2.23
C GLU A 121 -21.40 -35.74 3.51
N LYS A 122 -22.36 -36.27 4.27
CA LYS A 122 -22.78 -35.75 5.58
C LYS A 122 -21.62 -35.77 6.59
N ILE A 123 -21.48 -34.70 7.37
CA ILE A 123 -20.69 -34.68 8.62
C ILE A 123 -21.61 -34.22 9.75
N GLU A 124 -21.49 -34.84 10.93
CA GLU A 124 -22.42 -34.64 12.06
C GLU A 124 -22.14 -33.35 12.87
N PRO A 125 -23.17 -32.68 13.42
CA PRO A 125 -23.03 -31.41 14.14
C PRO A 125 -22.60 -31.61 15.60
N ALA A 126 -21.33 -31.99 15.83
CA ALA A 126 -20.82 -32.30 17.18
C ALA A 126 -19.40 -31.76 17.47
N LYS A 127 -19.16 -30.45 17.27
CA LYS A 127 -17.92 -29.75 17.71
C LYS A 127 -18.04 -28.21 17.72
N LEU A 128 -18.92 -27.65 18.55
CA LEU A 128 -19.07 -26.18 18.72
C LEU A 128 -19.35 -25.71 20.16
N SER A 129 -19.21 -26.60 21.15
CA SER A 129 -19.55 -26.37 22.57
C SER A 129 -18.35 -26.46 23.53
N ALA A 130 -17.12 -26.35 23.01
CA ALA A 130 -15.88 -26.66 23.72
C ALA A 130 -14.97 -25.44 23.99
N LEU A 131 -15.50 -24.21 23.87
CA LEU A 131 -14.73 -22.96 23.92
C LEU A 131 -15.15 -22.00 25.05
N ASP A 132 -15.97 -22.48 26.00
CA ASP A 132 -16.57 -21.68 27.07
C ASP A 132 -16.37 -22.32 28.46
N LYS A 133 -15.11 -22.65 28.78
CA LYS A 133 -14.66 -23.13 30.11
C LYS A 133 -13.21 -22.73 30.40
N THR A 134 -12.91 -21.44 30.43
CA THR A 134 -11.71 -20.92 31.10
C THR A 134 -11.94 -20.90 32.62
N THR A 135 -11.06 -21.55 33.38
CA THR A 135 -11.12 -21.52 34.85
C THR A 135 -10.76 -20.11 35.35
N PRO A 136 -11.52 -19.52 36.29
CA PRO A 136 -11.18 -18.20 36.83
C PRO A 136 -9.86 -18.24 37.62
N PRO A 137 -9.05 -17.16 37.60
CA PRO A 137 -7.85 -17.06 38.43
C PRO A 137 -8.23 -17.00 39.92
N ALA A 138 -7.44 -17.70 40.76
CA ALA A 138 -7.82 -17.99 42.14
C ALA A 138 -7.78 -16.78 43.11
N ASP A 139 -7.02 -15.73 42.79
CA ASP A 139 -6.73 -14.60 43.69
C ASP A 139 -7.62 -13.37 43.44
N GLY A 140 -8.90 -13.60 43.10
CA GLY A 140 -9.83 -12.57 42.65
C GLY A 140 -10.23 -11.55 43.72
N LYS A 141 -9.59 -10.36 43.71
CA LYS A 141 -10.19 -9.14 44.28
C LYS A 141 -11.40 -8.72 43.44
N VAL A 142 -12.60 -9.15 43.85
CA VAL A 142 -13.87 -8.74 43.23
C VAL A 142 -14.17 -7.27 43.57
N GLY A 143 -14.11 -6.38 42.56
CA GLY A 143 -14.44 -4.96 42.73
C GLY A 143 -13.74 -3.94 41.81
N THR A 144 -13.10 -4.36 40.71
CA THR A 144 -12.41 -3.44 39.76
C THR A 144 -12.51 -3.94 38.33
N VAL A 145 -12.67 -3.03 37.36
CA VAL A 145 -12.61 -3.36 35.92
C VAL A 145 -11.24 -3.93 35.55
N SER A 146 -11.23 -5.07 34.87
CA SER A 146 -10.02 -5.73 34.42
C SER A 146 -9.39 -5.06 33.19
N ASP A 147 -8.06 -5.16 33.06
CA ASP A 147 -7.36 -4.64 31.88
C ASP A 147 -7.79 -5.35 30.58
N GLN A 148 -8.33 -6.56 30.67
CA GLN A 148 -8.92 -7.28 29.53
C GLN A 148 -10.25 -6.64 29.08
N GLN A 149 -11.13 -6.23 30.01
CA GLN A 149 -12.34 -5.47 29.65
C GLN A 149 -11.98 -4.11 29.03
N ILE A 150 -10.97 -3.42 29.58
CA ILE A 150 -10.47 -2.14 29.05
C ILE A 150 -9.92 -2.32 27.63
N ALA A 151 -9.03 -3.31 27.42
CA ALA A 151 -8.47 -3.60 26.11
C ALA A 151 -9.55 -4.03 25.09
N ALA A 152 -10.56 -4.80 25.50
CA ALA A 152 -11.68 -5.16 24.63
C ALA A 152 -12.52 -3.92 24.24
N ALA A 153 -12.85 -3.06 25.21
CA ALA A 153 -13.68 -1.88 24.98
C ALA A 153 -12.99 -0.79 24.14
N LEU A 154 -11.64 -0.72 24.18
CA LEU A 154 -10.82 0.19 23.38
C LEU A 154 -10.51 -0.35 21.97
N ASN A 155 -10.32 -1.67 21.80
CA ASN A 155 -10.03 -2.26 20.49
C ASN A 155 -11.29 -2.47 19.63
N ASP A 156 -12.47 -2.47 20.22
CA ASP A 156 -13.74 -2.61 19.49
C ASP A 156 -14.07 -1.34 18.69
N LYS A 157 -13.73 -1.39 17.40
CA LYS A 157 -13.97 -0.33 16.40
C LYS A 157 -15.46 -0.06 16.12
N ASN A 158 -16.38 -0.75 16.81
CA ASN A 158 -17.80 -0.45 16.77
C ASN A 158 -18.13 0.83 17.56
N MET A 159 -17.84 1.98 16.94
CA MET A 159 -18.54 3.22 17.21
C MET A 159 -20.04 3.03 16.87
N GLY A 160 -20.92 3.69 17.63
CA GLY A 160 -22.32 3.83 17.27
C GLY A 160 -22.51 4.85 16.14
N ARG A 161 -23.70 4.84 15.56
CA ARG A 161 -24.14 5.88 14.62
C ARG A 161 -24.73 7.04 15.42
N ASP A 162 -24.71 8.25 14.87
CA ASP A 162 -25.25 9.42 15.59
C ASP A 162 -26.77 9.32 15.76
N ILE A 163 -27.19 8.91 16.96
CA ILE A 163 -28.58 8.82 17.44
C ILE A 163 -28.58 9.48 18.82
N LYS A 164 -29.11 10.69 18.92
CA LYS A 164 -29.05 11.51 20.15
C LYS A 164 -30.29 11.27 21.00
N ARG A 165 -30.34 10.08 21.62
CA ARG A 165 -31.46 9.62 22.46
C ARG A 165 -30.94 8.90 23.68
N ASP A 166 -31.49 9.26 24.83
CA ASP A 166 -31.20 8.60 26.10
C ASP A 166 -32.05 7.31 26.21
N VAL A 167 -31.46 6.17 25.86
CA VAL A 167 -32.11 4.84 25.85
C VAL A 167 -31.14 3.75 26.33
N GLU A 168 -31.50 3.03 27.38
CA GLU A 168 -30.67 1.96 27.96
C GLU A 168 -30.65 0.68 27.09
N PRO A 169 -29.53 -0.06 26.99
CA PRO A 169 -29.48 -1.33 26.27
C PRO A 169 -30.38 -2.40 26.91
N ILE A 170 -31.06 -3.19 26.07
CA ILE A 170 -32.02 -4.23 26.49
C ILE A 170 -31.83 -5.55 25.73
N ASP A 171 -32.15 -6.67 26.38
CA ASP A 171 -32.34 -7.95 25.72
C ASP A 171 -33.80 -8.11 25.26
N VAL A 172 -34.01 -8.48 23.99
CA VAL A 172 -35.33 -8.76 23.41
C VAL A 172 -35.37 -10.18 22.87
N THR A 173 -36.46 -10.91 23.14
CA THR A 173 -36.74 -12.17 22.43
C THR A 173 -37.72 -11.87 21.29
N VAL A 174 -37.34 -12.18 20.05
CA VAL A 174 -38.14 -11.91 18.84
C VAL A 174 -39.47 -12.64 18.92
N GLY A 175 -40.57 -11.88 18.96
CA GLY A 175 -41.93 -12.41 18.90
C GLY A 175 -42.35 -12.74 17.47
N LYS A 176 -43.45 -13.49 17.34
CA LYS A 176 -44.02 -13.84 16.03
C LYS A 176 -44.45 -12.57 15.29
N ASN A 177 -43.94 -12.39 14.08
CA ASN A 177 -44.05 -11.19 13.23
C ASN A 177 -43.28 -9.95 13.70
N ASP A 178 -42.36 -10.04 14.68
CA ASP A 178 -41.44 -8.93 14.96
C ASP A 178 -40.49 -8.70 13.77
N THR A 179 -40.06 -7.45 13.61
CA THR A 179 -39.04 -7.04 12.65
C THR A 179 -38.02 -6.14 13.33
N LEU A 180 -36.79 -6.05 12.82
CA LEU A 180 -35.80 -5.15 13.42
C LEU A 180 -36.26 -3.69 13.42
N TRP A 181 -37.00 -3.22 12.40
CA TRP A 181 -37.61 -1.88 12.39
C TRP A 181 -38.68 -1.71 13.46
N GLY A 182 -39.50 -2.74 13.71
CA GLY A 182 -40.48 -2.74 14.80
C GLY A 182 -39.82 -2.65 16.18
N ILE A 183 -38.80 -3.49 16.40
CA ILE A 183 -37.99 -3.51 17.63
C ILE A 183 -37.27 -2.17 17.83
N ALA A 184 -36.59 -1.66 16.80
CA ALA A 184 -35.87 -0.38 16.84
C ALA A 184 -36.80 0.82 17.09
N ARG A 185 -37.95 0.90 16.41
CA ARG A 185 -38.94 1.96 16.66
C ARG A 185 -39.55 1.86 18.07
N LYS A 186 -39.79 0.64 18.57
CA LYS A 186 -40.26 0.42 19.94
C LYS A 186 -39.22 0.84 20.97
N HIS A 187 -37.93 0.65 20.67
CA HIS A 187 -36.82 0.98 21.56
C HIS A 187 -36.51 2.49 21.60
N LEU A 188 -36.35 3.13 20.43
CA LEU A 188 -36.06 4.58 20.32
C LEU A 188 -37.25 5.49 20.67
N GLY A 189 -38.45 4.90 20.85
CA GLY A 189 -39.70 5.60 21.09
C GLY A 189 -40.44 6.03 19.82
N LYS A 190 -41.73 6.35 19.97
CA LYS A 190 -42.66 6.71 18.88
C LYS A 190 -42.20 7.91 18.04
N ASP A 191 -41.46 8.84 18.64
CA ASP A 191 -41.02 10.10 18.03
C ASP A 191 -39.63 9.96 17.35
N ALA A 192 -39.17 8.73 17.09
CA ALA A 192 -37.93 8.44 16.38
C ALA A 192 -38.09 8.64 14.86
N THR A 193 -37.18 9.42 14.27
CA THR A 193 -37.16 9.67 12.83
C THR A 193 -36.83 8.39 12.04
N PRO A 194 -37.25 8.28 10.76
CA PRO A 194 -36.89 7.14 9.91
C PRO A 194 -35.38 6.88 9.82
N ASN A 195 -34.57 7.94 9.84
CA ASN A 195 -33.11 7.88 9.82
C ASN A 195 -32.53 7.30 11.12
N GLU A 196 -33.00 7.73 12.30
CA GLU A 196 -32.60 7.14 13.59
C GLU A 196 -32.97 5.65 13.65
N ILE A 197 -34.20 5.30 13.26
CA ILE A 197 -34.67 3.91 13.21
C ILE A 197 -33.79 3.07 12.26
N TRP A 198 -33.49 3.56 11.06
CA TRP A 198 -32.63 2.85 10.11
C TRP A 198 -31.20 2.68 10.64
N ARG A 199 -30.61 3.73 11.22
CA ARG A 199 -29.28 3.66 11.86
C ARG A 199 -29.26 2.60 12.95
N HIS A 200 -30.30 2.54 13.78
CA HIS A 200 -30.38 1.61 14.90
C HIS A 200 -30.60 0.16 14.46
N VAL A 201 -31.40 -0.08 13.42
CA VAL A 201 -31.54 -1.41 12.80
C VAL A 201 -30.18 -1.97 12.35
N GLN A 202 -29.30 -1.13 11.82
CA GLN A 202 -27.95 -1.54 11.40
C GLN A 202 -27.05 -1.86 12.60
N GLU A 203 -27.20 -1.18 13.73
CA GLU A 203 -26.47 -1.47 14.97
C GLU A 203 -26.93 -2.79 15.60
N ILE A 204 -28.24 -3.02 15.70
CA ILE A 204 -28.82 -4.27 16.18
C ILE A 204 -28.40 -5.44 15.27
N ALA A 205 -28.41 -5.23 13.95
CA ALA A 205 -27.97 -6.25 13.00
C ALA A 205 -26.48 -6.61 13.19
N ARG A 206 -25.62 -5.60 13.35
CA ARG A 206 -24.19 -5.75 13.63
C ARG A 206 -23.92 -6.50 14.93
N GLU A 207 -24.51 -6.05 16.04
CA GLU A 207 -24.36 -6.63 17.38
C GLU A 207 -24.78 -8.11 17.45
N ASN A 208 -25.77 -8.51 16.63
CA ASN A 208 -26.35 -9.85 16.67
C ASN A 208 -25.95 -10.77 15.49
N GLY A 209 -24.92 -10.37 14.72
CA GLY A 209 -24.39 -11.13 13.58
C GLY A 209 -25.37 -11.34 12.42
N ILE A 210 -26.34 -10.45 12.25
CA ILE A 210 -27.44 -10.57 11.28
C ILE A 210 -27.00 -9.99 9.93
N LYS A 211 -26.76 -10.86 8.95
CA LYS A 211 -26.34 -10.47 7.59
C LYS A 211 -27.45 -9.77 6.77
N ASP A 212 -28.71 -10.10 7.03
CA ASP A 212 -29.87 -9.51 6.36
C ASP A 212 -30.87 -9.00 7.43
N PRO A 213 -30.97 -7.68 7.67
CA PRO A 213 -31.88 -7.11 8.66
C PRO A 213 -33.35 -7.47 8.46
N ASN A 214 -33.76 -7.89 7.25
CA ASN A 214 -35.13 -8.32 6.94
C ASN A 214 -35.43 -9.76 7.40
N LYS A 215 -34.42 -10.52 7.83
CA LYS A 215 -34.54 -11.94 8.18
C LYS A 215 -34.09 -12.21 9.62
N ILE A 216 -35.02 -12.03 10.55
CA ILE A 216 -34.93 -12.51 11.92
C ILE A 216 -35.91 -13.67 12.14
N GLY A 217 -35.55 -14.61 13.02
CA GLY A 217 -36.38 -15.77 13.34
C GLY A 217 -37.06 -15.62 14.71
N ASP A 218 -38.33 -15.99 14.77
CA ASP A 218 -39.11 -16.14 16.00
C ASP A 218 -38.29 -16.87 17.09
N GLY A 219 -38.34 -16.36 18.32
CA GLY A 219 -37.63 -16.92 19.47
C GLY A 219 -36.13 -16.60 19.56
N LYS A 220 -35.50 -15.97 18.54
CA LYS A 220 -34.12 -15.50 18.67
C LYS A 220 -34.03 -14.44 19.77
N LYS A 221 -33.05 -14.56 20.67
CA LYS A 221 -32.66 -13.48 21.58
C LYS A 221 -31.75 -12.49 20.84
N LEU A 222 -32.00 -11.20 21.05
CA LEU A 222 -31.26 -10.08 20.48
C LEU A 222 -30.80 -9.13 21.58
N ARG A 223 -29.51 -8.78 21.58
CA ARG A 223 -28.99 -7.64 22.32
C ARG A 223 -29.29 -6.36 21.55
N ILE A 224 -30.04 -5.46 22.15
CA ILE A 224 -30.35 -4.16 21.58
C ILE A 224 -29.43 -3.14 22.27
N PRO A 225 -28.49 -2.50 21.55
CA PRO A 225 -27.65 -1.47 22.14
C PRO A 225 -28.48 -0.26 22.56
N GLY A 226 -27.97 0.50 23.52
CA GLY A 226 -28.50 1.79 23.94
C GLY A 226 -27.74 2.96 23.33
N HIS A 227 -28.21 4.17 23.64
CA HIS A 227 -27.57 5.43 23.31
C HIS A 227 -27.73 6.40 24.48
N ASP A 228 -26.85 7.40 24.55
CA ASP A 228 -27.05 8.57 25.42
C ASP A 228 -27.55 9.80 24.64
N LYS A 229 -27.93 10.85 25.37
CA LYS A 229 -28.39 12.14 24.83
C LYS A 229 -27.41 12.81 23.84
N ASP A 230 -26.11 12.55 23.96
CA ASP A 230 -25.05 13.11 23.12
C ASP A 230 -24.73 12.18 21.92
N GLY A 231 -25.37 11.00 21.91
CA GLY A 231 -25.25 9.91 20.95
C GLY A 231 -23.95 9.13 21.09
N GLY A 232 -23.49 8.92 22.33
CA GLY A 232 -22.56 7.85 22.67
C GLY A 232 -23.25 6.49 22.65
N TYR A 233 -22.52 5.46 22.21
CA TYR A 233 -23.02 4.11 21.98
C TYR A 233 -22.95 3.27 23.25
N ILE A 234 -24.07 2.69 23.69
CA ILE A 234 -24.14 1.92 24.93
C ILE A 234 -24.35 0.43 24.63
N THR A 235 -23.56 -0.43 25.26
CA THR A 235 -23.69 -1.89 25.21
C THR A 235 -23.72 -2.49 26.61
N LYS A 236 -24.16 -3.75 26.72
CA LYS A 236 -24.21 -4.50 27.98
C LYS A 236 -23.78 -5.95 27.76
N ASP A 237 -22.90 -6.45 28.62
CA ASP A 237 -22.42 -7.84 28.55
C ASP A 237 -23.37 -8.83 29.27
N ALA A 238 -22.98 -10.09 29.40
CA ALA A 238 -23.83 -11.13 30.00
C ALA A 238 -23.86 -11.03 31.53
N GLU A 239 -22.80 -10.49 32.10
CA GLU A 239 -22.55 -10.26 33.52
C GLU A 239 -23.42 -9.08 34.01
N GLY A 240 -23.66 -8.12 33.12
CA GLY A 240 -24.53 -6.97 33.27
C GLY A 240 -23.78 -5.64 33.37
N ASN A 241 -22.50 -5.59 33.01
CA ASN A 241 -21.67 -4.39 32.98
C ASN A 241 -22.04 -3.55 31.75
N LYS A 242 -22.12 -2.23 31.93
CA LYS A 242 -22.49 -1.26 30.90
C LYS A 242 -21.22 -0.65 30.30
N THR A 243 -21.13 -0.60 28.97
CA THR A 243 -20.02 0.08 28.26
C THR A 243 -20.59 1.16 27.35
N THR A 244 -20.27 2.42 27.63
CA THR A 244 -20.63 3.60 26.83
C THR A 244 -19.41 4.10 26.07
N ARG A 245 -19.53 4.37 24.76
CA ARG A 245 -18.46 4.92 23.91
C ARG A 245 -18.88 6.24 23.26
N GLY A 246 -18.19 7.33 23.57
CA GLY A 246 -18.39 8.63 22.96
C GLY A 246 -17.82 8.70 21.53
N LYS A 247 -18.36 9.62 20.72
CA LYS A 247 -17.88 9.87 19.34
C LYS A 247 -16.47 10.47 19.29
N ASP A 248 -16.05 11.06 20.39
CA ASP A 248 -14.74 11.64 20.67
C ASP A 248 -13.67 10.57 21.00
N GLY A 249 -14.04 9.29 21.01
CA GLY A 249 -13.15 8.19 21.40
C GLY A 249 -13.11 7.94 22.92
N SER A 250 -13.90 8.67 23.71
CA SER A 250 -14.05 8.38 25.14
C SER A 250 -14.76 7.03 25.36
N VAL A 251 -14.38 6.33 26.42
CA VAL A 251 -14.96 5.01 26.79
C VAL A 251 -15.22 5.01 28.29
N THR A 252 -16.42 4.59 28.69
CA THR A 252 -16.79 4.38 30.10
C THR A 252 -17.28 2.94 30.27
N ILE A 253 -16.73 2.22 31.24
CA ILE A 253 -17.15 0.88 31.64
C ILE A 253 -17.64 0.97 33.09
N GLU A 254 -18.86 0.55 33.33
CA GLU A 254 -19.49 0.51 34.65
C GLU A 254 -19.90 -0.94 34.95
N ASN A 255 -19.22 -1.56 35.90
CA ASN A 255 -19.54 -2.91 36.33
C ASN A 255 -20.85 -2.93 37.13
N LYS A 256 -21.53 -4.07 37.13
CA LYS A 256 -22.79 -4.27 37.86
C LYS A 256 -22.70 -4.07 39.39
N ASP A 257 -21.49 -4.08 39.96
CA ASP A 257 -21.23 -3.79 41.37
C ASP A 257 -20.96 -2.30 41.68
N GLY A 258 -21.03 -1.42 40.68
CA GLY A 258 -20.77 0.01 40.81
C GLY A 258 -19.30 0.41 40.66
N SER A 259 -18.37 -0.55 40.56
CA SER A 259 -16.98 -0.27 40.16
C SER A 259 -16.89 0.10 38.67
N GLY A 260 -15.80 0.74 38.24
CA GLY A 260 -15.72 1.17 36.85
C GLY A 260 -14.39 1.76 36.39
N TYR A 261 -14.38 2.11 35.12
CA TYR A 261 -13.27 2.71 34.38
C TYR A 261 -13.82 3.76 33.42
N LYS A 262 -13.09 4.84 33.22
CA LYS A 262 -13.35 5.83 32.18
C LYS A 262 -12.06 6.28 31.54
N ARG A 263 -12.08 6.44 30.21
CA ARG A 263 -11.07 7.14 29.43
C ARG A 263 -11.69 8.33 28.72
N GLY A 264 -11.12 9.52 28.92
CA GLY A 264 -11.49 10.72 28.17
C GLY A 264 -10.94 10.71 26.73
N ALA A 265 -11.48 11.56 25.86
CA ALA A 265 -10.92 11.80 24.52
C ALA A 265 -9.52 12.43 24.55
N ASP A 266 -9.17 13.07 25.66
CA ASP A 266 -7.81 13.53 25.98
C ASP A 266 -6.88 12.40 26.47
N GLY A 267 -7.35 11.14 26.39
CA GLY A 267 -6.63 9.94 26.77
C GLY A 267 -6.55 9.67 28.28
N LYS A 268 -6.98 10.60 29.15
CA LYS A 268 -6.87 10.46 30.61
C LYS A 268 -7.73 9.32 31.13
N GLU A 269 -7.18 8.50 32.02
CA GLU A 269 -7.87 7.37 32.63
C GLU A 269 -8.29 7.66 34.08
N GLU A 270 -9.47 7.17 34.45
CA GLU A 270 -10.07 7.22 35.78
C GLU A 270 -10.56 5.78 36.10
N ARG A 271 -10.24 5.25 37.28
CA ARG A 271 -10.74 3.95 37.77
C ARG A 271 -11.36 4.17 39.14
N TRP A 272 -12.50 3.53 39.41
CA TRP A 272 -13.16 3.55 40.71
C TRP A 272 -13.59 2.15 41.13
N ASP A 273 -13.62 1.91 42.44
CA ASP A 273 -14.09 0.65 43.02
C ASP A 273 -15.55 0.77 43.51
N LYS A 274 -16.13 -0.35 43.92
CA LYS A 274 -17.52 -0.44 44.41
C LYS A 274 -17.77 0.32 45.73
N ASP A 275 -16.73 0.54 46.52
CA ASP A 275 -16.81 1.14 47.86
C ASP A 275 -16.59 2.67 47.78
N HIS A 276 -15.98 3.13 46.67
CA HIS A 276 -15.84 4.52 46.23
C HIS A 276 -16.51 4.72 44.86
N PRO A 277 -17.83 4.46 44.71
CA PRO A 277 -18.53 4.65 43.44
C PRO A 277 -18.39 6.11 42.98
N ARG A 278 -18.21 6.30 41.67
CA ARG A 278 -17.89 7.60 41.05
C ARG A 278 -18.92 8.66 41.41
N LYS A 279 -18.55 9.55 42.33
CA LYS A 279 -19.35 10.72 42.73
C LYS A 279 -19.54 11.64 41.53
N GLU A 280 -20.78 11.98 41.20
CA GLU A 280 -21.08 12.91 40.10
C GLU A 280 -20.63 14.34 40.43
N ASP A 281 -20.61 14.69 41.71
CA ASP A 281 -20.11 15.95 42.26
C ASP A 281 -18.58 15.97 42.39
N GLY A 282 -17.91 16.07 41.23
CA GLY A 282 -16.45 16.05 41.08
C GLY A 282 -15.68 17.10 41.90
N LYS A 283 -15.42 16.79 43.18
CA LYS A 283 -14.67 17.60 44.14
C LYS A 283 -13.57 16.84 44.89
N ASP A 284 -13.33 15.56 44.57
CA ASP A 284 -12.17 14.86 45.11
C ASP A 284 -10.88 15.48 44.56
N LYS A 285 -9.87 15.57 45.43
CA LYS A 285 -8.60 16.22 45.11
C LYS A 285 -7.86 15.38 44.06
N PRO A 286 -7.21 16.00 43.05
CA PRO A 286 -6.50 15.25 42.02
C PRO A 286 -5.46 14.35 42.67
N ILE A 287 -5.44 13.08 42.24
CA ILE A 287 -4.37 12.14 42.54
C ILE A 287 -3.06 12.82 42.17
N LYS A 288 -2.04 12.75 43.04
CA LYS A 288 -0.73 13.34 42.76
C LYS A 288 -0.10 12.64 41.57
N GLU A 289 -0.21 13.27 40.41
CA GLU A 289 0.53 12.95 39.19
C GLU A 289 2.01 12.79 39.52
N THR A 290 2.62 11.71 39.02
CA THR A 290 4.05 11.48 39.19
C THR A 290 4.85 12.45 38.33
N GLU A 291 6.09 12.73 38.73
CA GLU A 291 7.00 13.59 37.96
C GLU A 291 7.29 13.07 36.54
N GLU A 292 7.08 11.77 36.31
CA GLU A 292 7.19 11.11 35.01
C GLU A 292 5.95 11.34 34.15
N GLN A 293 4.75 11.07 34.68
CA GLN A 293 3.48 11.39 34.00
C GLN A 293 3.34 12.88 33.69
N ARG A 294 3.80 13.76 34.58
CA ARG A 294 3.82 15.21 34.37
C ARG A 294 4.70 15.59 33.16
N LYS A 295 5.88 14.99 33.04
CA LYS A 295 6.78 15.19 31.89
C LYS A 295 6.22 14.61 30.61
N GLU A 296 5.62 13.43 30.66
CA GLU A 296 4.96 12.82 29.50
C GLU A 296 3.81 13.70 29.01
N ARG A 297 3.00 14.27 29.92
CA ARG A 297 1.92 15.21 29.56
C ARG A 297 2.46 16.54 29.03
N GLU A 298 3.45 17.15 29.70
CA GLU A 298 4.10 18.39 29.23
C GLU A 298 4.77 18.18 27.85
N GLU A 299 5.32 17.00 27.58
CA GLU A 299 5.85 16.67 26.25
C GLU A 299 4.75 16.39 25.23
N ALA A 300 3.67 15.69 25.59
CA ALA A 300 2.52 15.46 24.72
C ALA A 300 1.82 16.77 24.34
N GLU A 301 1.61 17.69 25.29
CA GLU A 301 1.11 19.05 25.04
C GLU A 301 2.06 19.81 24.09
N ARG A 302 3.38 19.67 24.25
CA ARG A 302 4.38 20.27 23.36
C ARG A 302 4.38 19.63 21.95
N ARG A 303 4.15 18.32 21.83
CA ARG A 303 4.02 17.59 20.54
C ARG A 303 2.70 17.90 19.83
N ALA A 304 1.64 18.18 20.58
CA ALA A 304 0.32 18.55 20.07
C ALA A 304 0.26 20.00 19.55
N LYS A 305 1.17 20.87 19.99
CA LYS A 305 1.34 22.21 19.42
C LYS A 305 2.25 22.14 18.18
N ASP A 306 1.75 22.58 17.03
CA ASP A 306 2.56 22.70 15.82
C ASP A 306 3.73 23.69 16.02
N SER A 307 4.90 23.34 15.49
CA SER A 307 6.04 24.23 15.33
C SER A 307 5.74 25.34 14.32
N PRO A 308 6.39 26.52 14.44
CA PRO A 308 6.30 27.59 13.44
C PRO A 308 6.66 27.10 12.03
N GLU A 309 7.68 26.24 11.94
CA GLU A 309 8.17 25.63 10.70
C GLU A 309 7.12 24.72 10.06
N LEU A 310 6.53 23.78 10.83
CA LEU A 310 5.43 22.93 10.32
C LEU A 310 4.23 23.78 9.90
N THR A 311 3.83 24.77 10.71
CA THR A 311 2.72 25.66 10.39
C THR A 311 2.96 26.41 9.07
N LYS A 312 4.19 26.91 8.86
CA LYS A 312 4.60 27.60 7.64
C LYS A 312 4.58 26.68 6.42
N GLU A 313 5.34 25.58 6.44
CA GLU A 313 5.46 24.70 5.26
C GLU A 313 4.13 24.00 4.95
N ARG A 314 3.29 23.70 5.96
CA ARG A 314 1.90 23.23 5.75
C ARG A 314 1.08 24.28 4.99
N THR A 315 1.12 25.54 5.40
CA THR A 315 0.34 26.62 4.77
C THR A 315 0.76 26.81 3.32
N THR A 316 2.07 26.92 3.06
CA THR A 316 2.62 27.05 1.69
C THR A 316 2.24 25.86 0.81
N LEU A 317 2.35 24.63 1.32
CA LEU A 317 1.97 23.45 0.54
C LEU A 317 0.46 23.39 0.26
N LEU A 318 -0.40 23.81 1.20
CA LEU A 318 -1.85 23.90 0.96
C LEU A 318 -2.19 24.93 -0.12
N GLU A 319 -1.57 26.11 -0.10
CA GLU A 319 -1.75 27.14 -1.14
C GLU A 319 -1.29 26.66 -2.53
N THR A 320 -0.12 26.02 -2.59
CA THR A 320 0.39 25.40 -3.83
C THR A 320 -0.54 24.27 -4.30
N ALA A 321 -0.98 23.39 -3.40
CA ALA A 321 -1.87 22.28 -3.72
C ALA A 321 -3.25 22.77 -4.19
N GLU A 322 -3.84 23.77 -3.54
CA GLU A 322 -5.12 24.36 -3.95
C GLU A 322 -5.05 24.94 -5.36
N LYS A 323 -3.95 25.64 -5.68
CA LYS A 323 -3.67 26.18 -7.02
C LYS A 323 -3.39 25.10 -8.07
N LYS A 324 -2.77 23.98 -7.68
CA LYS A 324 -2.29 22.92 -8.60
C LYS A 324 -3.33 21.84 -8.87
N PHE A 325 -4.05 21.38 -7.86
CA PHE A 325 -5.12 20.38 -7.98
C PHE A 325 -6.50 21.02 -8.19
N GLY A 326 -6.71 22.24 -7.70
CA GLY A 326 -8.03 22.89 -7.63
C GLY A 326 -8.73 22.56 -6.32
N LYS A 327 -9.21 23.58 -5.61
CA LYS A 327 -9.78 23.50 -4.24
C LYS A 327 -10.85 22.42 -4.06
N ASP A 328 -11.70 22.24 -5.07
CA ASP A 328 -12.88 21.38 -5.00
C ASP A 328 -12.68 20.03 -5.73
N SER A 329 -11.44 19.71 -6.12
CA SER A 329 -11.09 18.45 -6.80
C SER A 329 -11.02 17.25 -5.84
N GLU A 330 -11.17 16.04 -6.37
CA GLU A 330 -11.04 14.83 -5.56
C GLU A 330 -9.58 14.59 -5.15
N GLU A 331 -8.64 14.97 -6.03
CA GLU A 331 -7.20 14.96 -5.85
C GLU A 331 -6.79 15.85 -4.67
N TYR A 332 -7.24 17.11 -4.61
CA TYR A 332 -6.98 17.99 -3.46
C TYR A 332 -7.59 17.44 -2.17
N ARG A 333 -8.80 16.87 -2.24
CA ARG A 333 -9.46 16.23 -1.09
C ARG A 333 -8.67 15.04 -0.55
N LYS A 334 -8.16 14.15 -1.43
CA LYS A 334 -7.32 13.00 -1.04
C LYS A 334 -5.96 13.46 -0.50
N PHE A 335 -5.29 14.37 -1.21
CA PHE A 335 -4.01 14.94 -0.80
C PHE A 335 -4.06 15.55 0.61
N THR A 336 -5.09 16.34 0.90
CA THR A 336 -5.29 16.93 2.24
C THR A 336 -5.80 15.95 3.29
N GLU A 337 -6.37 14.81 2.91
CA GLU A 337 -6.68 13.68 3.79
C GLU A 337 -5.38 12.95 4.22
N ASP A 338 -4.47 12.72 3.28
CA ASP A 338 -3.19 12.05 3.54
C ASP A 338 -2.20 12.94 4.31
N MET A 339 -2.21 14.26 4.09
CA MET A 339 -1.53 15.24 4.96
C MET A 339 -1.93 15.07 6.44
N ARG A 340 -3.24 14.90 6.72
CA ARG A 340 -3.73 14.71 8.09
C ARG A 340 -3.23 13.38 8.68
N LYS A 341 -3.28 12.29 7.90
CA LYS A 341 -2.74 10.98 8.34
C LYS A 341 -1.27 11.10 8.74
N PHE A 342 -0.47 11.78 7.93
CA PHE A 342 0.96 12.00 8.18
C PHE A 342 1.23 12.89 9.40
N GLU A 343 0.46 13.96 9.59
CA GLU A 343 0.53 14.77 10.81
C GLU A 343 0.07 14.01 12.07
N ASP A 344 -0.92 13.13 11.94
CA ASP A 344 -1.37 12.27 13.04
C ASP A 344 -0.30 11.24 13.43
N ARG A 345 0.52 10.75 12.49
CA ARG A 345 1.75 10.00 12.82
C ARG A 345 2.69 10.83 13.70
N SER A 346 2.81 12.13 13.41
CA SER A 346 3.66 13.04 14.18
C SER A 346 3.13 13.30 15.58
N LYS A 347 1.82 13.48 15.74
CA LYS A 347 1.14 13.61 17.05
C LYS A 347 1.32 12.35 17.92
N ARG A 348 1.34 11.16 17.30
CA ARG A 348 1.65 9.88 17.97
C ARG A 348 3.15 9.67 18.25
N GLY A 349 4.03 10.57 17.80
CA GLY A 349 5.48 10.49 18.02
C GLY A 349 6.23 9.52 17.09
N GLU A 350 5.57 8.99 16.05
CA GLU A 350 6.21 8.08 15.08
C GLU A 350 7.23 8.79 14.17
N VAL A 351 7.05 10.10 13.98
CA VAL A 351 7.84 10.98 13.09
C VAL A 351 7.89 12.39 13.68
N SER A 352 9.01 13.10 13.54
CA SER A 352 9.11 14.47 14.06
C SER A 352 8.33 15.48 13.20
N GLN A 353 7.85 16.56 13.81
CA GLN A 353 7.22 17.66 13.05
C GLN A 353 8.18 18.30 12.03
N ASP A 354 9.48 18.27 12.31
CA ASP A 354 10.55 18.72 11.42
C ASP A 354 10.66 17.82 10.17
N GLU A 355 10.57 16.49 10.31
CA GLU A 355 10.47 15.59 9.16
C GLU A 355 9.19 15.82 8.35
N VAL A 356 8.05 16.14 8.99
CA VAL A 356 6.82 16.53 8.28
C VAL A 356 7.04 17.83 7.49
N ALA A 357 7.57 18.88 8.12
CA ALA A 357 7.82 20.17 7.48
C ALA A 357 8.81 20.06 6.30
N LYS A 358 9.91 19.32 6.47
CA LYS A 358 10.87 19.03 5.38
C LYS A 358 10.24 18.22 4.24
N THR A 359 9.39 17.24 4.56
CA THR A 359 8.65 16.46 3.55
C THR A 359 7.73 17.36 2.75
N TYR A 360 6.94 18.20 3.41
CA TYR A 360 6.07 19.18 2.76
C TYR A 360 6.84 20.11 1.81
N LYS A 361 8.00 20.60 2.25
CA LYS A 361 8.90 21.44 1.44
C LYS A 361 9.41 20.77 0.17
N GLN A 362 9.69 19.46 0.19
CA GLN A 362 10.09 18.72 -1.01
C GLN A 362 8.91 18.48 -1.97
N ILE A 363 7.67 18.38 -1.45
CA ILE A 363 6.46 18.23 -2.27
C ILE A 363 6.06 19.57 -2.90
N ASP A 364 6.20 20.69 -2.18
CA ASP A 364 6.01 22.03 -2.75
C ASP A 364 7.01 22.29 -3.89
N ARG A 365 8.30 22.03 -3.65
CA ARG A 365 9.36 22.08 -4.68
C ARG A 365 9.01 21.25 -5.91
N LEU A 366 8.42 20.06 -5.72
CA LEU A 366 7.99 19.20 -6.83
C LEU A 366 6.83 19.79 -7.63
N LEU A 367 5.83 20.38 -6.97
CA LEU A 367 4.67 20.99 -7.63
C LEU A 367 5.03 22.30 -8.35
N ASN A 368 5.95 23.09 -7.79
CA ASN A 368 6.36 24.41 -8.27
C ASN A 368 7.56 24.42 -9.24
N ALA A 369 8.19 23.27 -9.55
CA ALA A 369 9.30 23.21 -10.50
C ALA A 369 8.87 23.35 -11.98
N ASP A 370 9.28 24.43 -12.66
CA ASP A 370 8.91 24.67 -14.06
C ASP A 370 9.67 23.76 -15.07
N ASN A 371 10.96 23.49 -14.81
CA ASN A 371 11.88 22.84 -15.77
C ASN A 371 12.15 21.35 -15.47
N ALA A 372 11.17 20.65 -14.90
CA ALA A 372 11.29 19.24 -14.51
C ALA A 372 11.42 18.27 -15.71
N LYS A 373 12.01 17.08 -15.50
CA LYS A 373 12.10 16.04 -16.55
C LYS A 373 10.78 15.34 -16.85
N ILE A 374 9.84 15.36 -15.90
CA ILE A 374 8.50 14.81 -16.10
C ILE A 374 7.43 15.91 -16.19
N PRO A 375 6.36 15.72 -17.00
CA PRO A 375 5.26 16.68 -17.13
C PRO A 375 4.56 17.00 -15.80
N GLU A 376 3.96 18.19 -15.69
CA GLU A 376 3.27 18.63 -14.46
C GLU A 376 2.19 17.64 -13.98
N ALA A 377 1.42 17.03 -14.89
CA ALA A 377 0.42 16.02 -14.53
C ALA A 377 1.04 14.81 -13.80
N GLN A 378 2.26 14.41 -14.16
CA GLN A 378 2.99 13.33 -13.49
C GLN A 378 3.60 13.79 -12.16
N ARG A 379 3.96 15.07 -12.02
CA ARG A 379 4.40 15.67 -10.74
C ARG A 379 3.28 15.75 -9.71
N LYS A 380 2.03 15.97 -10.14
CA LYS A 380 0.83 15.90 -9.28
C LYS A 380 0.64 14.49 -8.71
N VAL A 381 0.65 13.47 -9.55
CA VAL A 381 0.56 12.05 -9.11
C VAL A 381 1.71 11.66 -8.18
N LEU A 382 2.95 12.13 -8.41
CA LEU A 382 4.04 11.94 -7.45
C LEU A 382 3.78 12.63 -6.11
N ALA A 383 3.32 13.88 -6.10
CA ALA A 383 3.01 14.60 -4.87
C ALA A 383 1.96 13.86 -4.02
N GLU A 384 0.88 13.39 -4.66
CA GLU A 384 -0.14 12.54 -4.03
C GLU A 384 0.44 11.22 -3.52
N ASN A 385 1.26 10.54 -4.32
CA ASN A 385 1.86 9.25 -3.95
C ASN A 385 2.91 9.37 -2.82
N ILE A 386 3.68 10.46 -2.76
CA ILE A 386 4.60 10.75 -1.64
C ILE A 386 3.78 11.02 -0.37
N MET A 387 2.70 11.80 -0.46
CA MET A 387 1.85 12.11 0.70
C MET A 387 1.16 10.86 1.26
N TYR A 388 0.59 10.04 0.38
CA TYR A 388 -0.01 8.75 0.71
C TYR A 388 0.95 7.83 1.49
N HIS A 389 2.18 7.67 0.97
CA HIS A 389 3.21 6.82 1.59
C HIS A 389 3.81 7.43 2.86
N ALA A 390 3.86 8.76 2.99
CA ALA A 390 4.21 9.40 4.26
C ALA A 390 3.11 9.21 5.31
N GLY A 391 1.83 9.21 4.90
CA GLY A 391 0.66 8.99 5.74
C GLY A 391 0.47 7.54 6.21
N ASP A 392 0.77 6.55 5.38
CA ASP A 392 0.64 5.11 5.72
C ASP A 392 1.72 4.24 5.02
N PRO A 393 2.97 4.20 5.54
CA PRO A 393 4.13 3.60 4.87
C PRO A 393 4.02 2.10 4.55
N LYS A 394 3.20 1.34 5.30
CA LYS A 394 3.00 -0.10 5.06
C LYS A 394 2.31 -0.44 3.73
N ASN A 395 1.76 0.55 3.03
CA ASN A 395 1.12 0.36 1.73
C ASN A 395 2.13 0.51 0.55
N ILE A 396 3.43 0.33 0.81
CA ILE A 396 4.50 0.42 -0.20
C ILE A 396 4.78 -0.95 -0.83
N ASP A 397 4.00 -1.28 -1.86
CA ASP A 397 4.14 -2.53 -2.59
C ASP A 397 5.15 -2.47 -3.75
N GLN A 398 5.78 -3.61 -4.06
CA GLN A 398 6.70 -3.73 -5.18
C GLN A 398 5.99 -3.87 -6.53
N GLY A 399 4.69 -4.17 -6.54
CA GLY A 399 3.93 -4.44 -7.78
C GLY A 399 4.35 -5.73 -8.46
N MET A 400 4.16 -5.81 -9.78
CA MET A 400 4.61 -6.96 -10.58
C MET A 400 6.14 -7.05 -10.79
N TYR A 401 6.95 -6.27 -10.06
CA TYR A 401 8.38 -6.03 -10.34
C TYR A 401 9.29 -6.73 -9.35
N ASN A 402 10.54 -7.04 -9.74
CA ASN A 402 11.48 -7.83 -8.94
C ASN A 402 12.23 -7.00 -7.87
N THR A 403 11.53 -6.03 -7.27
CA THR A 403 12.11 -4.93 -6.47
C THR A 403 11.84 -5.03 -4.95
N CYS A 404 11.61 -6.24 -4.40
CA CYS A 404 11.37 -6.46 -2.97
C CYS A 404 12.42 -5.79 -2.08
N ASN A 405 13.70 -5.99 -2.40
CA ASN A 405 14.85 -5.38 -1.75
C ASN A 405 14.67 -3.87 -1.54
N VAL A 406 14.54 -3.10 -2.61
CA VAL A 406 14.42 -1.65 -2.49
C VAL A 406 13.06 -1.18 -1.96
N SER A 407 11.97 -1.93 -2.17
CA SER A 407 10.66 -1.62 -1.56
C SER A 407 10.68 -1.70 -0.02
N THR A 408 11.33 -2.69 0.59
CA THR A 408 11.48 -2.73 2.07
C THR A 408 12.29 -1.53 2.61
N LEU A 409 13.26 -1.03 1.84
CA LEU A 409 14.00 0.18 2.20
C LEU A 409 13.13 1.44 2.11
N GLN A 410 12.21 1.50 1.15
CA GLN A 410 11.24 2.60 1.08
C GLN A 410 10.31 2.62 2.28
N GLU A 411 9.76 1.47 2.70
CA GLU A 411 8.91 1.38 3.89
C GLU A 411 9.64 1.91 5.13
N LYS A 412 10.91 1.50 5.33
CA LYS A 412 11.74 2.04 6.41
C LYS A 412 11.98 3.54 6.30
N LEU A 413 12.29 4.05 5.11
CA LEU A 413 12.55 5.47 4.89
C LEU A 413 11.27 6.33 5.06
N PHE A 414 10.13 5.95 4.51
CA PHE A 414 8.85 6.64 4.75
C PHE A 414 8.37 6.51 6.20
N THR A 415 8.73 5.44 6.91
CA THR A 415 8.45 5.31 8.34
C THR A 415 9.32 6.24 9.19
N LYS A 416 10.64 6.30 8.96
CA LYS A 416 11.61 6.94 9.87
C LYS A 416 12.15 8.30 9.40
N ASN A 417 12.30 8.50 8.09
CA ASN A 417 12.93 9.66 7.46
C ASN A 417 12.21 10.06 6.14
N PRO A 418 10.88 10.33 6.17
CA PRO A 418 10.10 10.57 4.96
C PRO A 418 10.58 11.79 4.16
N SER A 419 11.29 12.74 4.78
CA SER A 419 11.85 13.87 4.04
C SER A 419 13.00 13.48 3.10
N ILE A 420 13.73 12.41 3.43
CA ILE A 420 14.77 11.82 2.55
C ILE A 420 14.09 11.12 1.38
N ALA A 421 13.06 10.31 1.64
CA ALA A 421 12.29 9.65 0.59
C ALA A 421 11.69 10.65 -0.40
N ALA A 422 11.08 11.73 0.11
CA ALA A 422 10.54 12.82 -0.68
C ALA A 422 11.63 13.57 -1.47
N GLU A 423 12.80 13.86 -0.88
CA GLU A 423 13.92 14.50 -1.59
C GLU A 423 14.42 13.64 -2.76
N MET A 424 14.63 12.34 -2.54
CA MET A 424 15.07 11.39 -3.56
C MET A 424 14.13 11.37 -4.77
N ILE A 425 12.82 11.34 -4.52
CA ILE A 425 11.79 11.33 -5.57
C ILE A 425 11.71 12.71 -6.26
N THR A 426 11.64 13.79 -5.50
CA THR A 426 11.52 15.16 -6.02
C THR A 426 12.70 15.55 -6.89
N SER A 427 13.94 15.36 -6.41
CA SER A 427 15.15 15.67 -7.20
C SER A 427 15.22 14.80 -8.46
N THR A 428 14.89 13.52 -8.37
CA THR A 428 14.88 12.64 -9.56
C THR A 428 13.86 13.08 -10.60
N ALA A 429 12.65 13.46 -10.17
CA ALA A 429 11.58 13.95 -11.06
C ALA A 429 11.91 15.29 -11.73
N ILE A 430 12.62 16.18 -11.02
CA ILE A 430 13.02 17.50 -11.54
C ILE A 430 14.27 17.38 -12.44
N ASP A 431 15.31 16.72 -11.96
CA ASP A 431 16.65 16.78 -12.54
C ASP A 431 16.99 15.57 -13.44
N GLY A 432 16.25 14.46 -13.33
CA GLY A 432 16.52 13.18 -14.02
C GLY A 432 17.63 12.35 -13.36
N GLN A 433 18.09 12.79 -12.19
CA GLN A 433 19.20 12.23 -11.44
C GLN A 433 19.02 12.61 -9.96
N TRP A 434 19.65 11.86 -9.07
CA TRP A 434 19.72 12.17 -7.65
C TRP A 434 21.17 12.39 -7.22
N LYS A 435 21.40 13.14 -6.14
CA LYS A 435 22.74 13.33 -5.56
C LYS A 435 22.77 12.79 -4.14
N ALA A 436 23.46 11.67 -3.96
CA ALA A 436 23.60 11.01 -2.67
C ALA A 436 24.33 11.89 -1.64
N PRO A 437 24.17 11.64 -0.32
CA PRO A 437 24.82 12.43 0.73
C PRO A 437 26.35 12.46 0.66
N ASP A 438 26.98 11.43 0.09
CA ASP A 438 28.42 11.38 -0.19
C ASP A 438 28.84 12.15 -1.46
N GLY A 439 27.93 12.92 -2.04
CA GLY A 439 28.13 13.75 -3.21
C GLY A 439 27.98 13.03 -4.55
N LYS A 440 27.82 11.70 -4.56
CA LYS A 440 27.71 10.94 -5.82
C LYS A 440 26.40 11.22 -6.55
N THR A 441 26.50 11.60 -7.82
CA THR A 441 25.35 11.68 -8.72
C THR A 441 24.96 10.29 -9.23
N ILE A 442 23.71 9.90 -8.98
CA ILE A 442 23.07 8.67 -9.47
C ILE A 442 22.18 9.07 -10.64
N LYS A 443 22.49 8.54 -11.84
CA LYS A 443 21.76 8.88 -13.07
C LYS A 443 20.62 7.89 -13.29
N ILE A 444 19.46 8.36 -13.73
CA ILE A 444 18.30 7.52 -14.05
C ILE A 444 18.04 7.61 -15.56
N ASP A 445 17.67 6.48 -16.18
CA ASP A 445 17.21 6.45 -17.57
C ASP A 445 15.86 7.21 -17.65
N PRO A 446 15.71 8.23 -18.53
CA PRO A 446 14.44 8.95 -18.70
C PRO A 446 13.22 8.03 -18.95
N GLN A 447 13.38 6.88 -19.62
CA GLN A 447 12.28 5.93 -19.82
C GLN A 447 11.78 5.30 -18.51
N SER A 448 12.63 5.22 -17.49
CA SER A 448 12.25 4.72 -16.16
C SER A 448 11.39 5.72 -15.37
N LEU A 449 11.32 6.97 -15.83
CA LEU A 449 10.46 8.01 -15.28
C LEU A 449 9.08 8.04 -15.95
N GLU A 450 8.80 7.19 -16.95
CA GLU A 450 7.46 7.00 -17.49
C GLU A 450 6.62 6.11 -16.54
N PRO A 451 5.50 6.58 -15.97
CA PRO A 451 4.70 5.78 -15.04
C PRO A 451 4.14 4.51 -15.71
N ARG A 452 4.40 3.34 -15.11
CA ARG A 452 3.84 2.05 -15.55
C ARG A 452 2.31 2.03 -15.43
N ALA A 453 1.64 1.08 -16.07
CA ALA A 453 0.18 0.99 -16.06
C ALA A 453 -0.43 0.93 -14.64
N GLU A 454 0.10 0.07 -13.77
CA GLU A 454 -0.29 0.01 -12.34
C GLU A 454 0.11 1.28 -11.56
N SER A 455 1.25 1.89 -11.90
CA SER A 455 1.85 3.05 -11.24
C SER A 455 1.28 4.39 -11.74
N ARG A 456 0.03 4.45 -12.20
CA ARG A 456 -0.65 5.69 -12.64
C ARG A 456 -1.77 6.15 -11.71
N THR A 457 -2.09 5.39 -10.67
CA THR A 457 -3.29 5.57 -9.85
C THR A 457 -2.95 6.18 -8.48
N HIS A 458 -3.87 7.00 -7.96
CA HIS A 458 -3.85 7.49 -6.58
C HIS A 458 -5.24 7.33 -5.93
N PRO A 459 -5.34 6.63 -4.77
CA PRO A 459 -4.31 5.75 -4.20
C PRO A 459 -3.94 4.60 -5.15
N PRO A 460 -2.78 3.94 -4.99
CA PRO A 460 -2.55 2.63 -5.60
C PRO A 460 -3.57 1.61 -5.06
N ALA A 461 -3.84 0.56 -5.84
CA ALA A 461 -4.53 -0.62 -5.32
C ALA A 461 -3.61 -1.46 -4.43
N ASP A 462 -4.18 -2.21 -3.49
CA ASP A 462 -3.48 -3.20 -2.66
C ASP A 462 -2.66 -4.17 -3.52
N GLY A 463 -1.34 -4.23 -3.31
CA GLY A 463 -0.39 -5.02 -4.10
C GLY A 463 0.20 -4.32 -5.33
N ASN A 464 -0.30 -3.14 -5.74
CA ASN A 464 0.22 -2.39 -6.89
C ASN A 464 1.26 -1.33 -6.47
N ARG A 465 2.32 -1.18 -7.26
CA ARG A 465 3.37 -0.18 -7.00
C ARG A 465 2.93 1.21 -7.45
N SER A 466 2.98 2.20 -6.55
CA SER A 466 2.72 3.61 -6.87
C SER A 466 3.82 4.22 -7.77
N PHE A 467 3.58 5.42 -8.33
CA PHE A 467 4.60 6.13 -9.11
C PHE A 467 5.77 6.62 -8.25
N ALA A 468 5.50 7.04 -7.01
CA ALA A 468 6.55 7.36 -6.04
C ALA A 468 7.46 6.14 -5.81
N THR A 469 6.84 4.96 -5.62
CA THR A 469 7.59 3.72 -5.40
C THR A 469 8.33 3.25 -6.65
N GLN A 470 7.80 3.51 -7.85
CA GLN A 470 8.54 3.33 -9.11
C GLN A 470 9.82 4.18 -9.15
N VAL A 471 9.70 5.50 -8.96
CA VAL A 471 10.84 6.41 -9.07
C VAL A 471 11.89 6.07 -8.02
N MET A 472 11.47 5.88 -6.76
CA MET A 472 12.40 5.58 -5.67
C MET A 472 13.06 4.19 -5.79
N ASN A 473 12.37 3.17 -6.35
CA ASN A 473 13.03 1.89 -6.68
C ASN A 473 14.10 2.05 -7.75
N ASN A 474 13.85 2.85 -8.79
CA ASN A 474 14.87 3.13 -9.81
C ASN A 474 16.09 3.86 -9.22
N VAL A 475 15.90 4.79 -8.27
CA VAL A 475 17.00 5.50 -7.58
C VAL A 475 17.78 4.58 -6.65
N LEU A 476 17.10 3.85 -5.75
CA LEU A 476 17.75 2.98 -4.77
C LEU A 476 18.55 1.85 -5.43
N VAL A 477 18.04 1.27 -6.52
CA VAL A 477 18.78 0.26 -7.30
C VAL A 477 20.01 0.89 -7.95
N ASN A 478 19.84 1.98 -8.72
CA ASN A 478 20.95 2.63 -9.41
C ASN A 478 22.02 3.15 -8.44
N ASP A 479 21.65 3.58 -7.24
CA ASP A 479 22.62 3.95 -6.20
C ASP A 479 23.55 2.78 -5.83
N GLN A 480 23.07 1.53 -5.81
CA GLN A 480 23.93 0.37 -5.53
C GLN A 480 24.74 -0.03 -6.77
N ILE A 481 24.08 -0.29 -7.89
CA ILE A 481 24.75 -0.90 -9.05
C ILE A 481 25.70 0.07 -9.78
N GLN A 482 25.47 1.39 -9.71
CA GLN A 482 26.44 2.37 -10.22
C GLN A 482 27.67 2.51 -9.30
N ARG A 483 27.66 1.93 -8.08
CA ARG A 483 28.82 1.83 -7.16
C ARG A 483 29.61 0.54 -7.31
N ARG A 484 29.11 -0.46 -8.06
CA ARG A 484 29.85 -1.70 -8.36
C ARG A 484 31.07 -1.43 -9.24
N ASN A 485 31.96 -2.42 -9.34
CA ASN A 485 33.15 -2.37 -10.19
C ASN A 485 33.21 -3.61 -11.10
N PRO A 486 32.90 -3.49 -12.41
CA PRO A 486 32.48 -2.26 -13.09
C PRO A 486 31.06 -1.81 -12.67
N PRO A 487 30.73 -0.52 -12.85
CA PRO A 487 29.40 -0.01 -12.56
C PRO A 487 28.40 -0.42 -13.66
N ALA A 488 27.15 -0.64 -13.27
CA ALA A 488 26.04 -0.96 -14.16
C ALA A 488 24.89 0.05 -14.02
N THR A 489 23.98 0.09 -15.00
CA THR A 489 22.77 0.94 -15.00
C THR A 489 21.52 0.07 -15.01
N TYR A 490 20.48 0.47 -14.27
CA TYR A 490 19.17 -0.18 -14.23
C TYR A 490 18.13 0.73 -14.86
N SER A 491 17.24 0.14 -15.65
CA SER A 491 16.13 0.84 -16.30
C SER A 491 14.86 0.01 -16.30
N GLN A 492 13.72 0.68 -16.41
CA GLN A 492 12.39 0.08 -16.50
C GLN A 492 11.62 0.57 -17.75
N ILE A 493 12.07 0.12 -18.92
CA ILE A 493 11.65 0.60 -20.24
C ILE A 493 10.20 0.20 -20.59
N SER A 494 9.45 1.08 -21.26
CA SER A 494 8.04 0.84 -21.66
C SER A 494 7.90 0.10 -23.00
N ARG A 495 8.95 0.13 -23.81
CA ARG A 495 9.15 -0.54 -25.11
C ARG A 495 10.58 -1.06 -25.17
N ASN A 496 10.89 -2.01 -26.04
CA ASN A 496 12.27 -2.38 -26.29
C ASN A 496 13.01 -1.24 -27.04
N PRO A 497 14.36 -1.24 -27.10
CA PRO A 497 15.12 -0.18 -27.77
C PRO A 497 14.85 -0.01 -29.28
N ASP A 498 14.24 -1.00 -29.94
CA ASP A 498 13.77 -0.95 -31.33
C ASP A 498 12.34 -0.36 -31.47
N GLY A 499 11.73 0.11 -30.37
CA GLY A 499 10.37 0.62 -30.30
C GLY A 499 9.27 -0.44 -30.22
N SER A 500 9.62 -1.73 -30.31
CA SER A 500 8.66 -2.83 -30.21
C SER A 500 8.03 -2.92 -28.81
N ALA A 501 6.82 -3.49 -28.74
CA ALA A 501 6.18 -3.77 -27.47
C ALA A 501 6.98 -4.80 -26.66
N LEU A 502 6.92 -4.69 -25.34
CA LEU A 502 7.38 -5.74 -24.44
C LEU A 502 6.58 -7.03 -24.69
N LYS A 503 7.21 -8.19 -24.44
CA LYS A 503 6.54 -9.49 -24.50
C LYS A 503 5.68 -9.69 -23.26
N ASP A 504 4.65 -10.54 -23.35
CA ASP A 504 3.85 -10.93 -22.20
C ASP A 504 4.75 -11.47 -21.08
N GLY A 505 4.60 -10.92 -19.87
CA GLY A 505 5.44 -11.23 -18.71
C GLY A 505 6.80 -10.51 -18.64
N ASP A 506 7.21 -9.74 -19.66
CA ASP A 506 8.39 -8.87 -19.55
C ASP A 506 8.00 -7.57 -18.83
N THR A 507 8.50 -7.42 -17.60
CA THR A 507 8.26 -6.28 -16.71
C THR A 507 8.85 -4.96 -17.20
N GLY A 508 9.72 -5.00 -18.22
CA GLY A 508 10.51 -3.86 -18.69
C GLY A 508 11.79 -3.64 -17.86
N GLU A 509 12.06 -4.45 -16.84
CA GLU A 509 13.29 -4.36 -16.02
C GLU A 509 14.52 -4.75 -16.85
N ARG A 510 15.57 -3.92 -16.80
CA ARG A 510 16.82 -4.08 -17.56
C ARG A 510 18.03 -3.77 -16.69
N LEU A 511 19.13 -4.50 -16.90
CA LEU A 511 20.46 -4.13 -16.43
C LEU A 511 21.39 -3.96 -17.63
N PHE A 512 22.20 -2.91 -17.62
CA PHE A 512 23.15 -2.56 -18.69
C PHE A 512 24.57 -2.40 -18.14
N ASP A 513 25.57 -2.87 -18.89
CA ASP A 513 26.98 -2.69 -18.58
C ASP A 513 27.50 -1.27 -18.93
N THR A 514 28.78 -1.02 -18.67
CA THR A 514 29.47 0.26 -18.99
C THR A 514 29.49 0.62 -20.47
N LYS A 515 29.18 -0.32 -21.37
CA LYS A 515 29.11 -0.13 -22.83
C LYS A 515 27.66 -0.01 -23.32
N GLY A 516 26.67 -0.05 -22.43
CA GLY A 516 25.24 -0.05 -22.76
C GLY A 516 24.72 -1.40 -23.28
N ARG A 517 25.47 -2.50 -23.13
CA ARG A 517 25.01 -3.85 -23.47
C ARG A 517 24.10 -4.38 -22.36
N GLU A 518 23.00 -5.03 -22.72
CA GLU A 518 22.15 -5.70 -21.73
C GLU A 518 22.90 -6.86 -21.06
N ILE A 519 22.88 -6.91 -19.73
CA ILE A 519 23.58 -7.93 -18.94
C ILE A 519 22.80 -9.25 -18.97
N LEU A 520 23.51 -10.35 -19.26
CA LEU A 520 22.95 -11.69 -19.41
C LEU A 520 23.54 -12.67 -18.37
N ASP A 521 22.69 -13.49 -17.72
CA ASP A 521 23.14 -14.73 -17.07
C ASP A 521 22.89 -15.91 -18.02
N LYS A 522 23.93 -16.69 -18.32
CA LYS A 522 23.85 -17.90 -19.17
C LYS A 522 23.08 -17.67 -20.49
N GLY A 523 23.30 -16.51 -21.11
CA GLY A 523 22.66 -16.09 -22.37
C GLY A 523 21.23 -15.57 -22.24
N LYS A 524 20.68 -15.44 -21.02
CA LYS A 524 19.34 -14.88 -20.77
C LYS A 524 19.46 -13.49 -20.13
N PRO A 525 18.68 -12.49 -20.57
CA PRO A 525 18.68 -11.17 -19.95
C PRO A 525 18.36 -11.20 -18.45
N VAL A 526 19.11 -10.45 -17.65
CA VAL A 526 18.81 -10.29 -16.23
C VAL A 526 17.60 -9.35 -16.08
N ARG A 527 16.51 -9.86 -15.49
CA ARG A 527 15.22 -9.20 -15.32
C ARG A 527 14.94 -8.75 -13.89
N SER A 528 15.98 -8.72 -13.04
CA SER A 528 15.90 -8.32 -11.64
C SER A 528 17.05 -7.38 -11.27
N PRO A 529 16.82 -6.37 -10.40
CA PRO A 529 17.85 -5.40 -9.99
C PRO A 529 19.04 -6.04 -9.26
N SER A 530 18.84 -7.22 -8.66
CA SER A 530 19.89 -8.07 -8.09
C SER A 530 20.73 -7.36 -7.02
N VAL A 531 20.10 -6.48 -6.22
CA VAL A 531 20.70 -5.81 -5.05
C VAL A 531 20.80 -6.80 -3.89
N LEU A 532 21.99 -6.88 -3.28
CA LEU A 532 22.34 -7.79 -2.20
C LEU A 532 22.01 -7.19 -0.83
N SER A 533 21.70 -8.02 0.17
CA SER A 533 21.37 -7.60 1.54
C SER A 533 22.42 -6.67 2.18
N ALA A 534 23.70 -6.88 1.88
CA ALA A 534 24.78 -6.01 2.38
C ALA A 534 24.83 -4.64 1.68
N GLU A 535 24.47 -4.56 0.38
CA GLU A 535 24.30 -3.28 -0.32
C GLU A 535 23.05 -2.54 0.16
N MET A 536 21.98 -3.28 0.51
CA MET A 536 20.79 -2.70 1.14
C MET A 536 21.13 -2.03 2.48
N SER A 537 21.98 -2.66 3.29
CA SER A 537 22.46 -2.06 4.54
C SER A 537 23.26 -0.78 4.27
N ASP A 538 24.24 -0.84 3.36
CA ASP A 538 25.05 0.33 3.02
C ASP A 538 24.23 1.50 2.45
N ALA A 539 23.14 1.23 1.73
CA ALA A 539 22.25 2.26 1.21
C ALA A 539 21.64 3.13 2.32
N VAL A 540 20.99 2.50 3.30
CA VAL A 540 20.41 3.23 4.44
C VAL A 540 21.49 3.77 5.37
N THR A 541 22.63 3.08 5.56
CA THR A 541 23.76 3.65 6.32
C THR A 541 24.29 4.94 5.68
N ARG A 542 24.32 5.06 4.34
CA ARG A 542 24.67 6.33 3.67
C ARG A 542 23.60 7.41 3.80
N LEU A 543 22.32 7.04 3.86
CA LEU A 543 21.19 7.97 3.96
C LEU A 543 20.95 8.50 5.38
N THR A 544 21.07 7.65 6.39
CA THR A 544 20.61 7.92 7.77
C THR A 544 21.68 7.72 8.84
N GLY A 545 22.78 7.04 8.51
CA GLY A 545 23.78 6.56 9.48
C GLY A 545 23.38 5.27 10.22
N GLU A 546 22.15 4.77 10.06
CA GLU A 546 21.68 3.54 10.70
C GLU A 546 22.37 2.29 10.13
N LYS A 547 22.70 1.32 10.99
CA LYS A 547 23.44 0.09 10.67
C LYS A 547 22.75 -1.13 11.25
N HIS A 548 23.05 -2.31 10.71
CA HIS A 548 22.55 -3.61 11.19
C HIS A 548 21.02 -3.71 11.27
N PHE A 549 20.27 -2.96 10.46
CA PHE A 549 18.81 -3.07 10.38
C PHE A 549 18.35 -4.15 9.38
N VAL A 550 19.26 -4.68 8.55
CA VAL A 550 19.04 -5.84 7.68
C VAL A 550 19.51 -7.08 8.44
N ILE A 551 18.59 -7.96 8.79
CA ILE A 551 18.82 -9.21 9.52
C ILE A 551 19.07 -10.34 8.54
N SER A 552 20.06 -11.19 8.82
CA SER A 552 20.35 -12.41 8.08
C SER A 552 20.84 -13.54 8.99
N ASN A 553 20.67 -14.78 8.53
CA ASN A 553 21.27 -15.94 9.18
C ASN A 553 22.77 -16.02 8.85
N GLY A 554 23.62 -16.17 9.87
CA GLY A 554 25.08 -16.28 9.68
C GLY A 554 25.56 -17.50 8.88
N LYS A 555 24.67 -18.46 8.59
CA LYS A 555 24.92 -19.61 7.70
C LYS A 555 24.41 -19.38 6.26
N THR A 556 23.63 -18.33 6.04
CA THR A 556 23.05 -17.95 4.74
C THR A 556 23.88 -16.84 4.09
N ASP A 557 24.06 -15.72 4.79
CA ASP A 557 24.88 -14.57 4.39
C ASP A 557 25.55 -14.00 5.66
N ALA A 558 26.87 -14.19 5.75
CA ALA A 558 27.69 -13.85 6.91
C ALA A 558 28.30 -12.44 6.87
N ASP A 559 27.81 -11.55 5.99
CA ASP A 559 28.38 -10.20 5.85
C ASP A 559 28.28 -9.38 7.16
N PRO A 560 29.39 -8.78 7.65
CA PRO A 560 29.42 -8.08 8.94
C PRO A 560 28.67 -6.73 8.97
N ARG A 561 28.14 -6.25 7.83
CA ARG A 561 27.26 -5.07 7.79
C ARG A 561 25.85 -5.38 8.32
N LEU A 562 25.44 -6.64 8.32
CA LEU A 562 24.11 -7.12 8.68
C LEU A 562 23.94 -7.30 10.20
N ALA A 563 22.70 -7.44 10.67
CA ALA A 563 22.39 -8.06 11.95
C ALA A 563 22.45 -9.57 11.81
N GLN A 564 23.50 -10.17 12.36
CA GLN A 564 23.80 -11.60 12.23
C GLN A 564 23.13 -12.43 13.31
N VAL A 565 22.15 -13.27 12.93
CA VAL A 565 21.48 -14.21 13.85
C VAL A 565 21.93 -15.64 13.55
N ASN A 566 22.31 -16.39 14.59
CA ASN A 566 22.80 -17.77 14.44
C ASN A 566 21.85 -18.79 15.10
N SER A 567 21.06 -18.36 16.07
CA SER A 567 20.06 -19.12 16.82
C SER A 567 18.70 -18.38 16.85
N ARG A 568 17.66 -19.09 17.30
CA ARG A 568 16.32 -18.51 17.55
C ARG A 568 16.38 -17.47 18.67
N GLU A 569 17.25 -17.69 19.64
CA GLU A 569 17.54 -16.85 20.79
C GLU A 569 18.27 -15.56 20.38
N ASP A 570 19.17 -15.62 19.38
CA ASP A 570 19.78 -14.42 18.81
C ASP A 570 18.73 -13.55 18.12
N LEU A 571 17.85 -14.14 17.31
CA LEU A 571 16.78 -13.38 16.63
C LEU A 571 15.80 -12.77 17.62
N ASP A 572 15.38 -13.53 18.63
CA ASP A 572 14.51 -13.07 19.73
C ASP A 572 15.12 -11.86 20.45
N ARG A 573 16.42 -11.89 20.77
CA ARG A 573 17.16 -10.76 21.34
C ARG A 573 17.30 -9.59 20.36
N THR A 574 17.68 -9.84 19.11
CA THR A 574 17.83 -8.78 18.09
C THR A 574 16.53 -8.01 17.87
N LEU A 575 15.37 -8.67 17.88
CA LEU A 575 14.08 -7.98 17.78
C LEU A 575 13.66 -7.24 19.06
N LYS A 576 14.13 -7.67 20.25
CA LYS A 576 14.02 -6.88 21.49
C LYS A 576 14.83 -5.59 21.36
N ASP A 577 16.11 -5.72 21.08
CA ASP A 577 17.05 -4.59 20.97
C ASP A 577 16.56 -3.58 19.91
N MET A 578 16.15 -4.05 18.73
CA MET A 578 15.61 -3.18 17.67
C MET A 578 14.29 -2.48 18.03
N LYS A 579 13.43 -3.12 18.80
CA LYS A 579 12.18 -2.53 19.28
C LYS A 579 12.43 -1.48 20.35
N THR A 580 13.28 -1.79 21.34
CA THR A 580 13.68 -0.88 22.42
C THR A 580 14.42 0.34 21.88
N ASP A 581 15.32 0.16 20.91
CA ASP A 581 16.04 1.27 20.25
C ASP A 581 15.18 2.04 19.22
N GLY A 582 13.92 1.64 18.99
CA GLY A 582 13.04 2.26 18.00
C GLY A 582 13.50 2.10 16.54
N LYS A 583 14.34 1.10 16.24
CA LYS A 583 14.93 0.81 14.92
C LYS A 583 13.96 0.12 13.97
N LEU A 584 12.82 -0.40 14.46
CA LEU A 584 11.77 -0.95 13.59
C LEU A 584 11.18 0.16 12.68
N PRO A 585 10.84 -0.14 11.41
CA PRO A 585 10.93 -1.45 10.78
C PRO A 585 12.36 -1.87 10.44
N ALA A 586 12.62 -3.17 10.59
CA ALA A 586 13.86 -3.83 10.18
C ALA A 586 13.58 -4.71 8.96
N VAL A 587 14.58 -4.99 8.14
CA VAL A 587 14.45 -5.89 6.98
C VAL A 587 15.00 -7.26 7.36
N ILE A 588 14.43 -8.36 6.87
CA ILE A 588 14.97 -9.70 7.10
C ILE A 588 15.06 -10.52 5.81
N LEU A 589 16.20 -11.19 5.60
CA LEU A 589 16.40 -12.17 4.53
C LEU A 589 15.80 -13.52 4.92
N LEU A 590 14.93 -14.05 4.07
CA LEU A 590 14.25 -15.33 4.29
C LEU A 590 13.96 -16.09 3.00
N ASP A 591 13.58 -17.34 3.16
CA ASP A 591 13.17 -18.25 2.11
C ASP A 591 11.63 -18.26 1.99
N SER A 592 11.10 -17.66 0.92
CA SER A 592 9.64 -17.59 0.69
C SER A 592 8.98 -18.95 0.42
N ASN A 593 9.77 -20.00 0.18
CA ASN A 593 9.25 -21.38 0.11
C ASN A 593 9.05 -22.02 1.50
N HIS A 594 9.42 -21.36 2.60
CA HIS A 594 9.03 -21.80 3.94
C HIS A 594 7.50 -21.73 4.12
N PRO A 595 6.82 -22.72 4.75
CA PRO A 595 5.36 -22.75 4.84
C PRO A 595 4.70 -21.51 5.44
N ALA A 596 5.37 -20.83 6.39
CA ALA A 596 4.89 -19.57 6.98
C ALA A 596 4.68 -18.43 5.95
N PHE A 597 5.31 -18.52 4.77
CA PHE A 597 5.21 -17.56 3.68
C PHE A 597 4.31 -18.04 2.52
N GLY A 598 3.60 -19.17 2.70
CA GLY A 598 2.73 -19.76 1.68
C GLY A 598 3.48 -20.62 0.66
N GLY A 599 4.64 -21.14 1.06
CA GLY A 599 5.60 -21.82 0.19
C GLY A 599 5.02 -22.98 -0.63
N ARG A 600 5.52 -23.11 -1.87
CA ARG A 600 5.04 -24.10 -2.86
C ARG A 600 5.87 -25.39 -2.93
N GLY A 601 6.85 -25.55 -2.05
CA GLY A 601 7.67 -26.78 -1.95
C GLY A 601 8.53 -27.07 -3.18
N GLY A 602 9.18 -26.05 -3.76
CA GLY A 602 10.08 -26.21 -4.90
C GLY A 602 11.54 -26.44 -4.48
N ASP A 603 12.28 -27.21 -5.27
CA ASP A 603 13.66 -27.70 -5.00
C ASP A 603 14.76 -26.62 -4.91
N LYS A 604 14.40 -25.33 -4.83
CA LYS A 604 15.34 -24.20 -4.72
C LYS A 604 14.81 -23.16 -3.72
N PRO A 605 15.69 -22.53 -2.92
CA PRO A 605 15.29 -21.46 -2.00
C PRO A 605 14.72 -20.27 -2.77
N GLY A 606 13.55 -19.81 -2.33
CA GLY A 606 12.90 -18.62 -2.86
C GLY A 606 13.35 -17.38 -2.10
N TRP A 607 14.64 -17.03 -2.17
CA TRP A 607 15.20 -15.92 -1.39
C TRP A 607 14.44 -14.61 -1.63
N HIS A 608 13.90 -14.07 -0.54
CA HIS A 608 13.04 -12.89 -0.49
C HIS A 608 13.38 -12.06 0.75
N VAL A 609 12.96 -10.81 0.77
CA VAL A 609 13.11 -9.92 1.93
C VAL A 609 11.78 -9.25 2.25
N VAL A 610 11.51 -9.10 3.54
CA VAL A 610 10.29 -8.50 4.08
C VAL A 610 10.63 -7.54 5.22
N SER A 611 9.69 -6.67 5.57
CA SER A 611 9.81 -5.74 6.70
C SER A 611 9.21 -6.35 7.97
N ILE A 612 10.00 -6.41 9.03
CA ILE A 612 9.51 -6.63 10.40
C ILE A 612 9.07 -5.29 10.96
N THR A 613 7.77 -5.10 11.14
CA THR A 613 7.16 -3.84 11.60
C THR A 613 6.85 -3.84 13.09
N GLY A 614 6.74 -5.01 13.72
CA GLY A 614 6.40 -5.15 15.13
C GLY A 614 6.85 -6.49 15.71
N TYR A 615 6.95 -6.54 17.05
CA TYR A 615 7.33 -7.75 17.79
C TYR A 615 6.75 -7.72 19.21
N ASP A 616 6.01 -8.78 19.57
CA ASP A 616 5.52 -9.01 20.94
C ASP A 616 6.39 -10.05 21.66
N GLU A 617 7.07 -9.57 22.69
CA GLU A 617 7.99 -10.33 23.54
C GLU A 617 7.28 -11.33 24.46
N LYS A 618 5.98 -11.13 24.73
CA LYS A 618 5.20 -12.01 25.61
C LYS A 618 4.69 -13.25 24.88
N THR A 619 4.26 -13.09 23.63
CA THR A 619 3.79 -14.21 22.78
C THR A 619 4.86 -14.75 21.84
N GLY A 620 6.01 -14.08 21.70
CA GLY A 620 7.07 -14.46 20.75
C GLY A 620 6.63 -14.30 19.30
N LYS A 621 5.75 -13.34 19.02
CA LYS A 621 5.17 -13.11 17.69
C LYS A 621 5.75 -11.89 16.99
N VAL A 622 5.93 -12.03 15.68
CA VAL A 622 6.53 -11.01 14.81
C VAL A 622 5.51 -10.55 13.77
N THR A 623 5.29 -9.23 13.69
CA THR A 623 4.45 -8.60 12.67
C THR A 623 5.30 -8.30 11.45
N ILE A 624 4.86 -8.76 10.29
CA ILE A 624 5.58 -8.65 9.02
C ILE A 624 4.70 -7.92 8.00
N SER A 625 5.24 -6.86 7.41
CA SER A 625 4.74 -6.35 6.13
C SER A 625 5.52 -6.97 4.98
N ASN A 626 4.80 -7.48 3.98
CA ASN A 626 5.35 -8.10 2.79
C ASN A 626 4.79 -7.39 1.56
N GLN A 627 5.67 -6.88 0.71
CA GLN A 627 5.43 -5.85 -0.29
C GLN A 627 4.73 -6.40 -1.57
N TRP A 628 3.82 -7.35 -1.36
CA TRP A 628 2.93 -8.06 -2.29
C TRP A 628 1.45 -7.86 -1.86
N GLY A 629 1.11 -6.70 -1.29
CA GLY A 629 -0.20 -6.32 -0.78
C GLY A 629 -0.48 -6.83 0.64
N SER A 630 -1.41 -6.18 1.34
CA SER A 630 -1.80 -6.46 2.73
C SER A 630 -2.35 -7.88 2.98
N LYS A 631 -2.75 -8.61 1.92
CA LYS A 631 -3.07 -10.05 1.98
C LYS A 631 -1.83 -10.94 2.18
N SER A 632 -0.65 -10.39 1.92
CA SER A 632 0.66 -11.03 2.06
C SER A 632 1.33 -10.69 3.39
N ASP A 633 0.91 -9.62 4.08
CA ASP A 633 1.25 -9.31 5.47
C ASP A 633 0.81 -10.44 6.41
N ARG A 634 1.52 -10.61 7.53
CA ARG A 634 1.26 -11.69 8.48
C ARG A 634 1.85 -11.46 9.86
N GLU A 635 1.28 -12.16 10.83
CA GLU A 635 1.83 -12.31 12.16
C GLU A 635 2.25 -13.78 12.35
N ILE A 636 3.53 -14.04 12.60
CA ILE A 636 4.09 -15.40 12.72
C ILE A 636 4.91 -15.57 14.00
N SER A 637 5.22 -16.82 14.37
CA SER A 637 6.10 -17.10 15.51
C SER A 637 7.55 -16.75 15.19
N ILE A 638 8.30 -16.33 16.21
CA ILE A 638 9.75 -16.12 16.15
C ILE A 638 10.50 -17.39 15.73
N ASP A 639 9.98 -18.56 16.10
CA ASP A 639 10.52 -19.87 15.74
C ASP A 639 10.39 -20.12 14.23
N ASP A 640 9.23 -19.84 13.64
CA ASP A 640 8.97 -20.01 12.21
C ASP A 640 9.67 -18.94 11.36
N LEU A 641 9.82 -17.73 11.89
CA LEU A 641 10.65 -16.71 11.25
C LEU A 641 12.12 -17.15 11.23
N TYR A 642 12.69 -17.58 12.36
CA TYR A 642 14.07 -18.09 12.42
C TYR A 642 14.28 -19.27 11.46
N LYS A 643 13.35 -20.23 11.39
CA LYS A 643 13.39 -21.33 10.40
C LYS A 643 13.45 -20.78 8.97
N SER A 644 12.62 -19.79 8.62
CA SER A 644 12.64 -19.19 7.27
C SER A 644 13.91 -18.41 6.92
N THR A 645 14.75 -18.01 7.88
CA THR A 645 16.08 -17.42 7.57
C THR A 645 17.10 -18.44 7.04
N ARG A 646 16.78 -19.74 7.14
CA ARG A 646 17.58 -20.86 6.61
C ARG A 646 17.03 -21.30 5.26
N ASP A 647 17.92 -21.86 4.46
CA ASP A 647 17.55 -22.53 3.21
C ASP A 647 16.79 -23.83 3.48
N HIS A 648 15.48 -23.81 3.28
CA HIS A 648 14.59 -24.93 3.62
C HIS A 648 14.85 -26.18 2.75
N THR A 649 15.55 -26.05 1.60
CA THR A 649 15.85 -27.17 0.71
C THR A 649 16.96 -28.08 1.26
N LYS A 650 17.73 -27.60 2.25
CA LYS A 650 19.01 -28.20 2.66
C LYS A 650 18.94 -29.06 3.91
N ASP A 651 17.81 -29.06 4.58
CA ASP A 651 17.54 -29.97 5.70
C ASP A 651 17.45 -31.45 5.22
N GLY A 652 17.59 -31.68 3.90
CA GLY A 652 17.79 -32.97 3.22
C GLY A 652 19.16 -33.18 2.52
N THR A 653 20.27 -32.63 3.02
CA THR A 653 21.69 -33.01 2.69
C THR A 653 22.40 -32.39 1.46
N GLY A 654 22.48 -31.06 1.33
CA GLY A 654 23.43 -30.45 0.36
C GLY A 654 23.64 -28.94 0.45
N THR A 655 24.89 -28.44 0.31
CA THR A 655 25.23 -27.00 0.50
C THR A 655 25.61 -26.25 -0.78
N THR A 656 24.72 -25.34 -1.20
CA THR A 656 24.86 -24.40 -2.34
C THR A 656 24.44 -22.98 -1.91
N THR A 657 25.27 -22.29 -1.13
CA THR A 657 24.91 -21.08 -0.37
C THR A 657 24.48 -19.88 -1.21
N TYR A 658 23.76 -18.92 -0.60
CA TYR A 658 23.42 -17.62 -1.20
C TYR A 658 24.66 -16.89 -1.75
N GLN A 659 25.81 -17.06 -1.06
CA GLN A 659 27.16 -16.73 -1.53
C GLN A 659 27.37 -17.06 -3.01
N GLN A 660 27.00 -18.27 -3.47
CA GLN A 660 27.23 -18.72 -4.85
C GLN A 660 26.41 -17.92 -5.88
N ALA A 661 25.27 -17.34 -5.52
CA ALA A 661 24.54 -16.44 -6.41
C ALA A 661 25.29 -15.11 -6.58
N SER A 662 25.83 -14.57 -5.48
CA SER A 662 26.69 -13.38 -5.49
C SER A 662 28.00 -13.62 -6.25
N ASP A 663 28.69 -14.73 -5.97
CA ASP A 663 29.94 -15.12 -6.60
C ASP A 663 29.78 -15.32 -8.12
N ASN A 664 28.69 -15.94 -8.57
CA ASN A 664 28.41 -16.09 -10.00
C ASN A 664 28.21 -14.72 -10.70
N PHE A 665 27.59 -13.75 -10.02
CA PHE A 665 27.41 -12.39 -10.58
C PHE A 665 28.75 -11.65 -10.67
N ASN A 666 29.58 -11.74 -9.63
CA ASN A 666 30.88 -11.07 -9.57
C ASN A 666 31.95 -11.71 -10.50
N ASN A 667 31.93 -13.04 -10.66
CA ASN A 667 32.94 -13.77 -11.43
C ASN A 667 32.72 -13.72 -12.95
N ASN A 668 31.50 -13.52 -13.44
CA ASN A 668 31.23 -13.35 -14.88
C ASN A 668 32.03 -12.19 -15.49
N ASP A 669 32.31 -11.13 -14.73
CA ASP A 669 33.06 -9.96 -15.21
C ASP A 669 34.58 -10.18 -15.27
N GLN A 670 35.12 -11.23 -14.63
CA GLN A 670 36.51 -11.65 -14.82
C GLN A 670 36.68 -12.47 -16.12
N LEU A 671 35.65 -13.19 -16.57
CA LEU A 671 35.70 -14.05 -17.76
C LEU A 671 35.82 -13.28 -19.08
N GLU A 672 35.37 -12.01 -19.17
CA GLU A 672 35.66 -11.15 -20.35
C GLU A 672 37.10 -10.60 -20.38
N LYS A 673 37.87 -10.66 -19.27
CA LYS A 673 39.19 -9.99 -19.16
C LYS A 673 40.38 -10.90 -19.50
N ASP A 674 40.32 -12.18 -19.14
CA ASP A 674 41.37 -13.16 -19.44
C ASP A 674 41.19 -13.79 -20.84
N GLY A 675 41.50 -13.00 -21.87
CA GLY A 675 41.23 -13.30 -23.28
C GLY A 675 41.60 -14.71 -23.75
N GLY A 676 40.60 -15.58 -23.88
CA GLY A 676 40.66 -16.84 -24.61
C GLY A 676 41.51 -17.96 -23.99
N ARG A 677 41.86 -17.90 -22.69
CA ARG A 677 42.63 -18.96 -22.01
C ARG A 677 42.10 -19.29 -20.61
N THR A 678 41.22 -20.28 -20.54
CA THR A 678 40.68 -20.84 -19.29
C THR A 678 41.81 -21.26 -18.34
N ARG A 679 41.94 -20.56 -17.21
CA ARG A 679 42.72 -21.02 -16.04
C ARG A 679 41.76 -21.26 -14.88
N SER A 680 41.29 -22.50 -14.75
CA SER A 680 40.51 -22.92 -13.59
C SER A 680 41.41 -22.97 -12.35
N ILE A 681 41.34 -21.93 -11.51
CA ILE A 681 41.91 -21.96 -10.16
C ILE A 681 40.87 -22.64 -9.26
N ILE A 682 41.21 -23.80 -8.73
CA ILE A 682 40.40 -24.49 -7.72
C ILE A 682 41.14 -24.37 -6.39
N LYS A 683 40.49 -23.74 -5.41
CA LYS A 683 40.96 -23.71 -4.03
C LYS A 683 40.43 -24.95 -3.32
N ASP A 684 41.32 -25.76 -2.75
CA ASP A 684 40.89 -26.86 -1.89
C ASP A 684 40.48 -26.31 -0.53
N ASN A 685 39.18 -26.39 -0.21
CA ASN A 685 38.62 -25.93 1.06
C ASN A 685 39.00 -26.83 2.25
N THR A 686 39.66 -27.98 2.02
CA THR A 686 40.11 -28.93 3.04
C THR A 686 41.55 -28.65 3.51
N THR A 687 42.41 -28.13 2.63
CA THR A 687 43.83 -27.84 2.90
C THR A 687 44.18 -26.36 2.86
N GLY A 688 43.42 -25.55 2.12
CA GLY A 688 43.68 -24.12 1.90
C GLY A 688 44.63 -23.82 0.73
N ASP A 689 45.25 -24.82 0.12
CA ASP A 689 46.25 -24.66 -0.93
C ASP A 689 45.66 -24.28 -2.31
N MET A 690 46.52 -23.63 -3.11
CA MET A 690 46.22 -23.14 -4.46
C MET A 690 46.78 -24.10 -5.52
N LEU A 691 45.92 -24.95 -6.11
CA LEU A 691 46.33 -25.93 -7.11
C LEU A 691 46.47 -25.31 -8.52
N TYR A 692 47.71 -25.14 -8.97
CA TYR A 692 48.03 -24.66 -10.33
C TYR A 692 48.13 -25.81 -11.35
N LEU A 693 47.05 -26.04 -12.10
CA LEU A 693 46.98 -27.06 -13.15
C LEU A 693 47.91 -26.75 -14.34
N THR A 694 49.14 -27.26 -14.27
CA THR A 694 50.17 -27.10 -15.31
C THR A 694 50.56 -28.41 -15.99
N ASP A 695 50.41 -29.56 -15.33
CA ASP A 695 50.72 -30.88 -15.89
C ASP A 695 49.86 -31.19 -17.15
N ARG A 696 50.45 -32.00 -18.03
CA ARG A 696 49.80 -32.65 -19.15
C ARG A 696 48.81 -33.73 -18.68
N LYS A 697 49.15 -34.51 -17.63
CA LYS A 697 48.26 -35.56 -17.09
C LYS A 697 46.86 -35.04 -16.75
N SER A 698 46.77 -33.88 -16.09
CA SER A 698 45.48 -33.27 -15.70
C SER A 698 44.61 -32.89 -16.91
N ARG A 699 45.23 -32.58 -18.06
CA ARG A 699 44.52 -32.24 -19.31
C ARG A 699 44.06 -33.49 -20.06
N ASP A 700 44.85 -34.56 -20.03
CA ASP A 700 44.49 -35.84 -20.64
C ASP A 700 43.35 -36.52 -19.81
N GLU A 701 43.38 -36.40 -18.47
CA GLU A 701 42.31 -36.88 -17.59
C GLU A 701 41.00 -36.08 -17.74
N ALA A 702 41.07 -34.75 -17.86
CA ALA A 702 39.88 -33.92 -18.13
C ALA A 702 39.19 -34.32 -19.45
N LYS A 703 39.98 -34.59 -20.50
CA LYS A 703 39.45 -35.10 -21.77
C LYS A 703 38.85 -36.50 -21.68
N ARG A 704 39.39 -37.37 -20.81
CA ARG A 704 38.79 -38.69 -20.54
C ARG A 704 37.38 -38.54 -19.95
N ILE A 705 37.21 -37.64 -18.99
CA ILE A 705 35.92 -37.34 -18.35
C ILE A 705 34.92 -36.75 -19.36
N GLU A 706 35.36 -35.80 -20.18
CA GLU A 706 34.55 -35.19 -21.26
C GLU A 706 34.04 -36.24 -22.26
N GLN A 707 34.91 -37.16 -22.72
CA GLN A 707 34.54 -38.27 -23.60
C GLN A 707 33.69 -39.36 -22.94
N GLU A 708 33.70 -39.47 -21.62
CA GLU A 708 32.82 -40.38 -20.87
C GLU A 708 31.43 -39.76 -20.64
N GLN A 709 31.34 -38.43 -20.54
CA GLN A 709 30.06 -37.70 -20.54
C GLN A 709 29.38 -37.73 -21.91
N GLU A 710 30.10 -37.53 -23.03
CA GLU A 710 29.51 -37.69 -24.38
C GLU A 710 28.94 -39.09 -24.61
N LYS A 711 29.59 -40.14 -24.08
CA LYS A 711 29.09 -41.53 -24.17
C LYS A 711 27.81 -41.75 -23.36
N MET A 712 27.68 -41.13 -22.18
CA MET A 712 26.45 -41.23 -21.37
C MET A 712 25.25 -40.51 -22.02
N TYR A 713 25.47 -39.46 -22.81
CA TYR A 713 24.37 -38.70 -23.44
C TYR A 713 23.91 -39.24 -24.80
N ASN A 714 24.51 -40.32 -25.33
CA ASN A 714 24.23 -40.80 -26.70
C ASN A 714 23.71 -42.26 -26.78
N THR A 715 22.98 -42.72 -25.76
CA THR A 715 22.18 -43.96 -25.85
C THR A 715 20.71 -43.62 -26.07
N LYS A 716 20.20 -43.84 -27.29
CA LYS A 716 18.76 -43.83 -27.57
C LYS A 716 18.10 -45.06 -26.97
N ASP A 717 16.98 -44.89 -26.29
CA ASP A 717 15.84 -45.80 -26.46
C ASP A 717 14.51 -45.15 -26.00
N TRP A 718 13.40 -45.89 -26.09
CA TRP A 718 12.03 -45.49 -25.72
C TRP A 718 11.31 -44.50 -26.67
N GLN A 719 11.04 -44.97 -27.89
CA GLN A 719 9.70 -44.77 -28.47
C GLN A 719 8.79 -45.94 -28.05
N GLN A 720 7.74 -45.69 -27.25
CA GLN A 720 6.45 -46.43 -27.33
C GLN A 720 5.36 -45.88 -26.40
N GLN A 721 4.54 -44.96 -26.93
CA GLN A 721 3.08 -44.90 -26.73
C GLN A 721 2.46 -43.89 -27.72
N GLY A 722 1.23 -44.14 -28.17
CA GLY A 722 0.63 -43.49 -29.33
C GLY A 722 -0.09 -42.16 -29.04
N PRO A 723 -0.25 -41.27 -30.05
CA PRO A 723 -0.91 -39.97 -29.87
C PRO A 723 -2.44 -40.03 -30.07
N ALA A 724 -3.16 -39.23 -29.30
CA ALA A 724 -4.58 -38.90 -29.51
C ALA A 724 -4.87 -37.48 -29.00
N PRO A 725 -5.92 -36.81 -29.50
CA PRO A 725 -6.09 -36.42 -30.90
C PRO A 725 -5.90 -34.90 -31.08
N ARG A 726 -5.63 -34.46 -32.32
CA ARG A 726 -5.54 -33.02 -32.64
C ARG A 726 -6.93 -32.38 -32.67
N LEU A 727 -7.12 -31.27 -31.95
CA LEU A 727 -8.20 -30.31 -32.25
C LEU A 727 -7.74 -29.36 -33.38
N SER A 728 -8.63 -29.10 -34.32
CA SER A 728 -8.34 -28.30 -35.52
C SER A 728 -8.39 -26.80 -35.24
N PRO A 729 -7.39 -25.99 -35.67
CA PRO A 729 -7.53 -24.55 -35.69
C PRO A 729 -8.56 -24.14 -36.78
N ASN A 730 -9.45 -23.21 -36.45
CA ASN A 730 -10.44 -22.71 -37.41
C ASN A 730 -9.77 -21.87 -38.51
N LYS A 731 -10.28 -21.99 -39.74
CA LYS A 731 -9.70 -21.32 -40.91
C LYS A 731 -9.96 -19.82 -40.88
N MET A 732 -8.92 -19.03 -41.15
CA MET A 732 -9.11 -17.69 -41.73
C MET A 732 -9.59 -17.83 -43.19
N VAL A 733 -10.44 -16.92 -43.64
CA VAL A 733 -10.82 -16.73 -45.04
C VAL A 733 -10.20 -15.41 -45.51
N PRO A 734 -9.57 -15.33 -46.70
CA PRO A 734 -8.85 -14.14 -47.12
C PRO A 734 -9.78 -13.00 -47.52
N ILE A 735 -9.28 -11.77 -47.35
CA ILE A 735 -9.89 -10.53 -47.82
C ILE A 735 -9.79 -10.43 -49.35
N ARG A 736 -10.79 -9.79 -49.97
CA ARG A 736 -10.69 -9.08 -51.25
C ARG A 736 -11.24 -7.67 -51.06
#